data_AF-A0A497CV45-F1
#
_entry.id   AF-A0A497CV45-F1
#
_cell.length_a   1.000
_cell.length_b   1.000
_cell.length_c   1.000
_cell.angle_alpha   90.00
_cell.angle_beta   90.00
_cell.angle_gamma   90.00
#
_symmetry.space_group_name_H-M   'P 1'
#
loop_
_entity.id
_entity.type
_entity.pdbx_description
1 polymer ?
#
loop_
_entity_poly.entity_id
_entity_poly.type
_entity_poly.pdbx_seq_one_letter_code
_entity_poly.pdbx_strand_id
1 'polypeptide(L)'
;MFNNSFSPLRFCAKIINYFPLLKGLVIGFLLLGTLSVHAQDFYWRGGSGKWSEPANWSSSSGGIPTALDNVIFDINSFSANGQNVTIDKDAVCKSIDWSDVDKAPRLVGQSSLTVYGSMTLSETMTVLFTGDIYFKAKKNENVIDLAGQQLKSNLNFDGKGKWIFTNDIDIGQKDVTLIKGVIDTKGKNLSCGSFYSTGHETREIKLNASTLKITGYNGRWIVTNSLILQKGNAKIEFNNPSPLSNAVFKGGLLNYYRVETHNNIVVLGNNNFDYLKLNAGISCAFESGKTQTINQNFAARGCAGLIRIKSTGDDFAVIKKGSGNIEVSFVSLQNIKANMGSGGQFNAYNSLDDGNNQACSITANPRNMRWENGTGNWSDTTHWNAVNKVNNSKCVPMPYDNIVFDGNSFSGTDTVKVDLIDANCNDLFWNASENAVLVNLYDSSQITVYGSLQFAQQMQNNYKGEFSFRDTIGNSFIQSNGVAFAGDIDFSGENGSWELKDGLETDGIINFQKGTLNSNSYPISCNSFISDSAFSRTLNLGESTLKINNSSRSKLKPGLSLNNENLQFNQSKLKIEMTGEWAKFKVYGGDTIHFHQLSFTNTNGSTWLWNLSSYSIFQKVVFAGNASIYGNNMFDIMSLSKACVYSLQSGRTQTINDKIIAPVSCEGTLILKSISNGSAANLKKQGDTLLLEHISLRDIRVVSPAVYIAKNAVDLGNNIGWTEISGTEKRELFWVGGPGDWNDEQHWSLSSNGAGGECVPTTQDIVSFDQNSFSGRGDRITVDKRNAFAYDLKWSDAVDFPVFSADQYTALWIFGSLALPPNMAFRFQGAIHFESSEPGKTIKTNGNKLHNIKNSVFFNGFGGEWTLLDGLDLDDADTLRNYIHLIRGTLNTN
;
A
#
# COMPACT_ATOMS: atom_id res chain seq x y z
N MET A 1 35.42 44.33 -46.01
CA MET A 1 36.46 43.56 -46.72
C MET A 1 35.82 42.28 -47.21
N PHE A 2 35.83 42.10 -48.53
CA PHE A 2 35.02 41.16 -49.31
C PHE A 2 35.70 39.79 -49.51
N ASN A 3 34.84 38.77 -49.68
CA ASN A 3 34.90 37.61 -50.58
C ASN A 3 36.03 36.55 -50.57
N ASN A 4 35.59 35.30 -50.35
CA ASN A 4 35.65 34.11 -51.23
C ASN A 4 36.81 33.97 -52.24
N SER A 5 37.48 32.79 -52.26
CA SER A 5 37.47 31.86 -53.42
C SER A 5 38.40 30.61 -53.28
N PHE A 6 37.80 29.44 -53.57
CA PHE A 6 38.24 28.26 -54.36
C PHE A 6 39.66 27.62 -54.34
N SER A 7 39.62 26.28 -54.40
CA SER A 7 40.57 25.14 -54.56
C SER A 7 41.49 25.10 -55.82
N PRO A 8 42.18 23.99 -56.23
CA PRO A 8 43.19 23.06 -55.62
C PRO A 8 44.42 22.77 -56.57
N LEU A 9 45.30 21.80 -56.21
CA LEU A 9 46.21 20.96 -57.08
C LEU A 9 47.47 21.54 -57.78
N ARG A 10 48.69 21.00 -57.45
CA ARG A 10 49.92 20.83 -58.28
C ARG A 10 50.81 19.72 -57.64
N PHE A 11 51.16 18.54 -58.18
CA PHE A 11 52.06 18.15 -59.32
C PHE A 11 53.40 18.94 -59.33
N CYS A 12 54.64 18.42 -59.43
CA CYS A 12 55.21 17.12 -59.82
C CYS A 12 56.77 17.12 -59.62
N ALA A 13 57.40 15.93 -59.53
CA ALA A 13 58.76 15.52 -60.01
C ALA A 13 60.03 16.26 -59.45
N LYS A 14 61.25 15.70 -59.28
CA LYS A 14 62.10 14.62 -59.87
C LYS A 14 63.29 14.44 -58.87
N ILE A 15 63.96 13.29 -58.72
CA ILE A 15 65.21 12.93 -59.41
C ILE A 15 65.55 11.47 -59.07
N ILE A 16 65.86 10.70 -60.11
CA ILE A 16 66.45 9.35 -60.13
C ILE A 16 67.92 9.50 -60.54
N ASN A 17 68.83 8.66 -59.99
CA ASN A 17 69.98 7.98 -60.65
C ASN A 17 70.87 7.39 -59.52
N TYR A 18 71.22 6.11 -59.49
CA TYR A 18 72.22 5.46 -60.35
C TYR A 18 71.96 3.95 -60.61
N PHE A 19 72.28 3.54 -61.84
CA PHE A 19 72.43 2.21 -62.50
C PHE A 19 73.44 1.24 -61.83
N PRO A 20 73.73 -0.02 -62.32
CA PRO A 20 73.15 -0.83 -63.42
C PRO A 20 73.05 -2.40 -63.25
N LEU A 21 72.33 -3.07 -64.18
CA LEU A 21 72.60 -4.38 -64.85
C LEU A 21 72.60 -5.68 -63.98
N LEU A 22 72.04 -6.84 -64.35
CA LEU A 22 71.42 -7.37 -65.58
C LEU A 22 70.89 -8.80 -65.26
N LYS A 23 69.68 -9.13 -65.74
CA LYS A 23 69.13 -10.49 -65.97
C LYS A 23 68.90 -11.41 -64.76
N GLY A 24 67.67 -11.36 -64.22
CA GLY A 24 67.15 -12.45 -63.40
C GLY A 24 65.90 -12.19 -62.55
N LEU A 25 64.98 -11.27 -62.88
CA LEU A 25 63.67 -11.22 -62.19
C LEU A 25 62.62 -10.37 -62.94
N VAL A 26 62.25 -10.81 -64.16
CA VAL A 26 61.01 -10.36 -64.84
C VAL A 26 59.95 -11.45 -64.66
N ILE A 27 59.66 -11.81 -63.41
CA ILE A 27 58.44 -12.48 -62.93
C ILE A 27 58.29 -12.05 -61.46
N GLY A 28 57.80 -10.83 -61.24
CA GLY A 28 57.68 -10.27 -59.89
C GLY A 28 56.96 -8.93 -59.81
N PHE A 29 56.27 -8.53 -60.89
CA PHE A 29 55.50 -7.29 -60.97
C PHE A 29 54.00 -7.55 -61.22
N LEU A 30 53.49 -8.69 -60.73
CA LEU A 30 52.12 -9.11 -60.96
C LEU A 30 51.60 -10.00 -59.82
N LEU A 31 51.86 -9.64 -58.56
CA LEU A 31 51.25 -10.31 -57.39
C LEU A 31 51.37 -9.50 -56.10
N LEU A 32 51.11 -8.18 -56.15
CA LEU A 32 50.52 -7.51 -54.99
C LEU A 32 49.02 -7.69 -55.15
N GLY A 33 48.55 -8.87 -54.75
CA GLY A 33 47.14 -9.19 -54.71
C GLY A 33 46.42 -8.08 -53.97
N THR A 34 45.48 -7.43 -54.66
CA THR A 34 44.32 -6.90 -54.00
C THR A 34 43.78 -8.04 -53.13
N LEU A 35 43.95 -7.95 -51.80
CA LEU A 35 43.17 -8.74 -50.88
C LEU A 35 41.72 -8.29 -51.08
N SER A 36 41.06 -8.90 -52.05
CA SER A 36 39.61 -8.91 -52.14
C SER A 36 39.15 -9.65 -50.90
N VAL A 37 38.76 -8.90 -49.87
CA VAL A 37 38.00 -9.46 -48.74
C VAL A 37 36.61 -9.77 -49.28
N HIS A 38 36.48 -10.97 -49.85
CA HIS A 38 35.20 -11.47 -50.29
C HIS A 38 34.37 -11.83 -49.06
N ALA A 39 33.06 -11.52 -49.09
CA ALA A 39 32.15 -12.04 -48.09
C ALA A 39 32.26 -13.58 -48.07
N GLN A 40 32.58 -14.15 -46.91
CA GLN A 40 32.74 -15.58 -46.72
C GLN A 40 31.56 -16.13 -45.92
N ASP A 41 31.23 -17.39 -46.16
CA ASP A 41 30.22 -18.10 -45.38
C ASP A 41 30.91 -18.88 -44.26
N PHE A 42 30.47 -18.64 -43.03
CA PHE A 42 30.90 -19.32 -41.82
C PHE A 42 29.80 -20.29 -41.37
N TYR A 43 30.09 -21.58 -41.44
CA TYR A 43 29.16 -22.64 -41.03
C TYR A 43 29.43 -23.02 -39.58
N TRP A 44 28.38 -23.13 -38.76
CA TRP A 44 28.51 -23.65 -37.40
C TRP A 44 28.81 -25.15 -37.42
N ARG A 45 29.75 -25.61 -36.60
CA ARG A 45 30.09 -27.03 -36.44
C ARG A 45 30.30 -27.44 -34.98
N GLY A 46 29.95 -26.57 -34.04
CA GLY A 46 30.26 -26.76 -32.62
C GLY A 46 29.30 -27.68 -31.88
N GLY A 47 28.16 -28.06 -32.46
CA GLY A 47 27.05 -28.62 -31.68
C GLY A 47 26.67 -27.63 -30.57
N SER A 48 26.85 -28.02 -29.30
CA SER A 48 26.81 -27.07 -28.18
C SER A 48 28.15 -26.33 -28.03
N GLY A 49 28.17 -25.01 -28.16
CA GLY A 49 29.40 -24.23 -28.10
C GLY A 49 29.20 -22.73 -27.94
N LYS A 50 30.32 -22.02 -27.77
CA LYS A 50 30.36 -20.56 -27.65
C LYS A 50 30.65 -19.90 -29.01
N TRP A 51 29.99 -18.78 -29.29
CA TRP A 51 30.19 -17.99 -30.51
C TRP A 51 31.63 -17.52 -30.64
N SER A 52 32.26 -17.14 -29.52
CA SER A 52 33.62 -16.58 -29.52
C SER A 52 34.75 -17.60 -29.69
N GLU A 53 34.44 -18.89 -29.84
CA GLU A 53 35.42 -19.96 -30.02
C GLU A 53 35.63 -20.27 -31.51
N PRO A 54 36.81 -19.98 -32.10
CA PRO A 54 37.06 -20.21 -33.53
C PRO A 54 36.89 -21.67 -33.97
N ALA A 55 37.04 -22.62 -33.05
CA ALA A 55 36.89 -24.05 -33.35
C ALA A 55 35.45 -24.43 -33.74
N ASN A 56 34.45 -23.69 -33.26
CA ASN A 56 33.02 -23.92 -33.53
C ASN A 56 32.59 -23.44 -34.91
N TRP A 57 33.49 -22.79 -35.65
CA TRP A 57 33.24 -22.25 -36.98
C TRP A 57 34.04 -22.99 -38.07
N SER A 58 33.38 -23.25 -39.19
CA SER A 58 33.99 -23.80 -40.40
C SER A 58 33.98 -22.74 -41.52
N SER A 59 35.17 -22.36 -41.98
CA SER A 59 35.36 -21.50 -43.15
C SER A 59 36.67 -21.90 -43.84
N SER A 60 36.85 -21.54 -45.11
CA SER A 60 38.08 -21.84 -45.87
C SER A 60 39.35 -21.12 -45.36
N SER A 61 39.21 -20.16 -44.43
CA SER A 61 40.30 -19.35 -43.86
C SER A 61 40.43 -19.47 -42.34
N GLY A 62 39.47 -20.12 -41.66
CA GLY A 62 39.39 -20.20 -40.19
C GLY A 62 39.01 -18.87 -39.51
N GLY A 63 38.65 -18.91 -38.22
CA GLY A 63 38.42 -17.71 -37.39
C GLY A 63 37.01 -17.59 -36.80
N ILE A 64 36.63 -16.37 -36.42
CA ILE A 64 35.29 -16.00 -35.90
C ILE A 64 34.63 -15.07 -36.93
N PRO A 65 33.31 -15.16 -37.17
CA PRO A 65 32.61 -14.28 -38.12
C PRO A 65 32.82 -12.78 -37.85
N THR A 66 32.91 -11.99 -38.92
CA THR A 66 32.99 -10.52 -38.87
C THR A 66 31.78 -9.87 -39.52
N ALA A 67 31.73 -8.53 -39.53
CA ALA A 67 30.67 -7.73 -40.18
C ALA A 67 30.51 -7.97 -41.70
N LEU A 68 31.46 -8.66 -42.34
CA LEU A 68 31.45 -8.95 -43.77
C LEU A 68 30.99 -10.39 -44.08
N ASP A 69 30.90 -11.25 -43.07
CA ASP A 69 30.74 -12.70 -43.24
C ASP A 69 29.31 -13.14 -42.95
N ASN A 70 28.75 -14.00 -43.80
CA ASN A 70 27.47 -14.63 -43.49
C ASN A 70 27.71 -15.77 -42.52
N VAL A 71 26.78 -15.97 -41.60
CA VAL A 71 26.78 -17.05 -40.63
C VAL A 71 25.62 -17.98 -40.95
N ILE A 72 25.92 -19.26 -41.14
CA ILE A 72 24.97 -20.26 -41.59
C ILE A 72 24.92 -21.40 -40.57
N PHE A 73 23.72 -21.75 -40.14
CA PHE A 73 23.40 -22.95 -39.39
C PHE A 73 22.54 -23.85 -40.28
N ASP A 74 23.01 -25.06 -40.48
CA ASP A 74 22.44 -26.06 -41.38
C ASP A 74 22.21 -27.40 -40.67
N ILE A 75 21.79 -28.41 -41.44
CA ILE A 75 21.55 -29.78 -40.97
C ILE A 75 22.78 -30.45 -40.32
N ASN A 76 24.00 -30.00 -40.66
CA ASN A 76 25.24 -30.57 -40.15
C ASN A 76 25.77 -29.82 -38.90
N SER A 77 25.09 -28.74 -38.50
CA SER A 77 25.53 -27.87 -37.42
C SER A 77 25.35 -28.48 -36.01
N PHE A 78 24.44 -29.45 -35.87
CA PHE A 78 24.07 -30.07 -34.60
C PHE A 78 24.05 -31.59 -34.68
N SER A 79 24.58 -32.25 -33.64
CA SER A 79 24.64 -33.72 -33.54
C SER A 79 23.56 -34.31 -32.64
N ALA A 80 22.86 -33.50 -31.86
CA ALA A 80 21.83 -33.94 -30.92
C ALA A 80 20.75 -32.86 -30.70
N ASN A 81 19.58 -33.30 -30.24
CA ASN A 81 18.46 -32.39 -29.95
C ASN A 81 18.78 -31.38 -28.85
N GLY A 82 18.41 -30.10 -29.04
CA GLY A 82 18.45 -29.09 -27.99
C GLY A 82 19.83 -28.51 -27.67
N GLN A 83 20.82 -28.70 -28.55
CA GLN A 83 22.17 -28.15 -28.38
C GLN A 83 22.18 -26.61 -28.41
N ASN A 84 23.09 -26.00 -27.64
CA ASN A 84 23.12 -24.56 -27.39
C ASN A 84 24.20 -23.86 -28.23
N VAL A 85 23.80 -22.82 -28.96
CA VAL A 85 24.72 -21.79 -29.48
C VAL A 85 24.71 -20.62 -28.50
N THR A 86 25.84 -20.40 -27.83
CA THR A 86 25.95 -19.37 -26.78
C THR A 86 26.67 -18.14 -27.29
N ILE A 87 25.97 -17.00 -27.36
CA ILE A 87 26.58 -15.69 -27.57
C ILE A 87 27.17 -15.24 -26.23
N ASP A 88 28.44 -15.58 -26.01
CA ASP A 88 29.20 -15.38 -24.77
C ASP A 88 29.99 -14.06 -24.73
N LYS A 89 30.17 -13.43 -25.90
CA LYS A 89 30.75 -12.10 -26.10
C LYS A 89 30.00 -11.41 -27.23
N ASP A 90 30.22 -10.11 -27.40
CA ASP A 90 29.60 -9.35 -28.49
C ASP A 90 29.89 -10.02 -29.85
N ALA A 91 28.83 -10.49 -30.49
CA ALA A 91 28.86 -11.20 -31.75
C ALA A 91 28.57 -10.24 -32.90
N VAL A 92 29.24 -10.45 -34.02
CA VAL A 92 29.06 -9.64 -35.23
C VAL A 92 28.99 -10.56 -36.44
N CYS A 93 28.05 -10.29 -37.35
CA CYS A 93 27.98 -10.95 -38.64
C CYS A 93 27.41 -10.00 -39.71
N LYS A 94 27.59 -10.36 -40.98
CA LYS A 94 26.84 -9.75 -42.09
C LYS A 94 25.40 -10.22 -42.05
N SER A 95 25.14 -11.49 -42.29
CA SER A 95 23.79 -12.07 -42.21
C SER A 95 23.83 -13.33 -41.35
N ILE A 96 22.71 -13.68 -40.72
CA ILE A 96 22.57 -14.91 -39.97
C ILE A 96 21.41 -15.73 -40.54
N ASP A 97 21.65 -16.99 -40.84
CA ASP A 97 20.70 -17.90 -41.46
C ASP A 97 20.63 -19.22 -40.70
N TRP A 98 19.45 -19.54 -40.17
CA TRP A 98 19.13 -20.79 -39.49
C TRP A 98 18.10 -21.61 -40.27
N SER A 99 17.73 -21.22 -41.48
CA SER A 99 16.58 -21.80 -42.19
C SER A 99 16.65 -23.32 -42.35
N ASP A 100 17.86 -23.87 -42.52
CA ASP A 100 18.10 -25.29 -42.77
C ASP A 100 18.47 -26.12 -41.53
N VAL A 101 18.20 -25.63 -40.31
CA VAL A 101 18.50 -26.40 -39.08
C VAL A 101 17.41 -27.43 -38.73
N ASP A 102 17.87 -28.59 -38.26
CA ASP A 102 17.06 -29.58 -37.55
C ASP A 102 17.55 -29.72 -36.10
N LYS A 103 17.06 -30.73 -35.38
CA LYS A 103 17.42 -31.02 -33.98
C LYS A 103 17.04 -29.96 -32.94
N ALA A 104 16.14 -29.04 -33.26
CA ALA A 104 15.63 -28.04 -32.32
C ALA A 104 16.72 -27.31 -31.49
N PRO A 105 17.68 -26.65 -32.15
CA PRO A 105 18.80 -26.02 -31.47
C PRO A 105 18.33 -24.80 -30.67
N ARG A 106 19.16 -24.35 -29.74
CA ARG A 106 18.84 -23.25 -28.82
C ARG A 106 19.83 -22.11 -28.98
N LEU A 107 19.34 -20.90 -29.25
CA LEU A 107 20.16 -19.70 -29.18
C LEU A 107 20.06 -19.11 -27.77
N VAL A 108 21.18 -19.00 -27.06
CA VAL A 108 21.28 -18.52 -25.66
C VAL A 108 22.36 -17.44 -25.54
N GLY A 109 22.34 -16.66 -24.46
CA GLY A 109 23.36 -15.64 -24.17
C GLY A 109 22.76 -14.27 -23.83
N GLN A 110 23.62 -13.37 -23.34
CA GLN A 110 23.24 -12.01 -22.92
C GLN A 110 24.10 -10.90 -23.56
N SER A 111 25.24 -11.24 -24.16
CA SER A 111 26.06 -10.28 -24.91
C SER A 111 25.38 -9.89 -26.22
N SER A 112 25.76 -8.75 -26.81
CA SER A 112 25.05 -8.20 -27.96
C SER A 112 25.30 -8.99 -29.26
N LEU A 113 24.34 -8.91 -30.18
CA LEU A 113 24.48 -9.44 -31.55
C LEU A 113 24.30 -8.31 -32.56
N THR A 114 25.33 -8.01 -33.34
CA THR A 114 25.26 -7.02 -34.43
C THR A 114 25.16 -7.71 -35.80
N VAL A 115 24.14 -7.34 -36.58
CA VAL A 115 23.85 -7.89 -37.91
C VAL A 115 23.86 -6.78 -38.96
N TYR A 116 24.74 -6.88 -39.96
CA TYR A 116 24.91 -5.89 -41.04
C TYR A 116 24.07 -6.19 -42.30
N GLY A 117 23.15 -7.13 -42.22
CA GLY A 117 22.43 -7.76 -43.32
C GLY A 117 21.13 -8.40 -42.84
N SER A 118 20.84 -9.60 -43.34
CA SER A 118 19.59 -10.31 -43.06
C SER A 118 19.68 -11.19 -41.81
N MET A 119 18.53 -11.44 -41.17
CA MET A 119 18.37 -12.44 -40.12
C MET A 119 17.21 -13.36 -40.48
N THR A 120 17.50 -14.65 -40.62
CA THR A 120 16.51 -15.70 -40.89
C THR A 120 16.63 -16.76 -39.82
N LEU A 121 15.53 -16.99 -39.08
CA LEU A 121 15.41 -18.04 -38.07
C LEU A 121 14.64 -19.25 -38.61
N SER A 122 14.54 -20.31 -37.81
CA SER A 122 13.78 -21.51 -38.13
C SER A 122 12.66 -21.76 -37.12
N GLU A 123 11.56 -22.35 -37.56
CA GLU A 123 10.44 -22.77 -36.68
C GLU A 123 10.89 -23.88 -35.71
N THR A 124 11.91 -24.66 -36.06
CA THR A 124 12.34 -25.81 -35.26
C THR A 124 13.18 -25.40 -34.05
N MET A 125 13.80 -24.21 -34.07
CA MET A 125 14.70 -23.74 -33.01
C MET A 125 13.96 -23.22 -31.77
N THR A 126 14.70 -23.02 -30.68
CA THR A 126 14.23 -22.27 -29.50
C THR A 126 15.11 -21.04 -29.27
N VAL A 127 14.51 -19.86 -29.18
CA VAL A 127 15.24 -18.62 -28.85
C VAL A 127 15.11 -18.29 -27.36
N LEU A 128 16.22 -18.44 -26.63
CA LEU A 128 16.35 -18.06 -25.22
C LEU A 128 17.30 -16.87 -25.00
N PHE A 129 17.88 -16.36 -26.08
CA PHE A 129 18.80 -15.24 -26.09
C PHE A 129 18.12 -13.95 -25.61
N THR A 130 18.77 -13.24 -24.69
CA THR A 130 18.26 -12.01 -24.07
C THR A 130 19.15 -10.79 -24.31
N GLY A 131 20.28 -10.95 -25.01
CA GLY A 131 21.15 -9.84 -25.38
C GLY A 131 20.53 -8.96 -26.45
N ASP A 132 20.95 -7.70 -26.54
CA ASP A 132 20.41 -6.77 -27.53
C ASP A 132 20.86 -7.11 -28.95
N ILE A 133 19.97 -6.91 -29.93
CA ILE A 133 20.23 -7.14 -31.35
C ILE A 133 20.33 -5.78 -32.06
N TYR A 134 21.45 -5.54 -32.74
CA TYR A 134 21.71 -4.32 -33.50
C TYR A 134 21.73 -4.61 -35.00
N PHE A 135 20.79 -4.01 -35.73
CA PHE A 135 20.77 -4.04 -37.19
C PHE A 135 21.49 -2.81 -37.76
N LYS A 136 22.62 -3.01 -38.44
CA LYS A 136 23.52 -1.92 -38.91
C LYS A 136 23.80 -1.92 -40.42
N ALA A 137 22.97 -2.61 -41.19
CA ALA A 137 23.09 -2.71 -42.64
C ALA A 137 23.13 -1.35 -43.37
N LYS A 138 23.82 -1.33 -44.52
CA LYS A 138 23.86 -0.18 -45.44
C LYS A 138 23.04 -0.40 -46.73
N LYS A 139 22.74 -1.65 -47.07
CA LYS A 139 21.96 -2.04 -48.26
C LYS A 139 20.46 -1.98 -47.99
N ASN A 140 19.64 -1.94 -49.04
CA ASN A 140 18.19 -1.76 -48.92
C ASN A 140 17.35 -3.06 -48.99
N GLU A 141 18.00 -4.22 -49.07
CA GLU A 141 17.36 -5.52 -49.33
C GLU A 141 17.57 -6.53 -48.18
N ASN A 142 17.66 -6.05 -46.93
CA ASN A 142 17.87 -6.94 -45.79
C ASN A 142 16.52 -7.50 -45.33
N VAL A 143 16.46 -8.81 -45.13
CA VAL A 143 15.26 -9.52 -44.68
C VAL A 143 15.38 -9.80 -43.19
N ILE A 144 14.27 -9.64 -42.47
CA ILE A 144 14.12 -10.18 -41.11
C ILE A 144 12.96 -11.17 -41.16
N ASP A 145 13.31 -12.42 -40.94
CA ASP A 145 12.39 -13.54 -40.84
C ASP A 145 12.64 -14.27 -39.52
N LEU A 146 11.66 -14.20 -38.61
CA LEU A 146 11.75 -14.90 -37.33
C LEU A 146 11.11 -16.28 -37.36
N ALA A 147 10.51 -16.70 -38.47
CA ALA A 147 9.84 -18.00 -38.59
C ALA A 147 8.93 -18.32 -37.38
N GLY A 148 8.08 -17.36 -37.00
CA GLY A 148 7.16 -17.48 -35.86
C GLY A 148 7.79 -17.45 -34.46
N GLN A 149 9.12 -17.36 -34.34
CA GLN A 149 9.80 -17.29 -33.04
C GLN A 149 9.55 -15.94 -32.35
N GLN A 150 9.38 -15.97 -31.03
CA GLN A 150 9.39 -14.78 -30.19
C GLN A 150 10.82 -14.49 -29.71
N LEU A 151 11.35 -13.30 -29.99
CA LEU A 151 12.63 -12.85 -29.43
C LEU A 151 12.47 -12.31 -28.01
N LYS A 152 13.52 -12.44 -27.20
CA LYS A 152 13.59 -11.87 -25.84
C LYS A 152 14.61 -10.73 -25.75
N SER A 153 14.87 -10.08 -26.88
CA SER A 153 15.92 -9.08 -27.10
C SER A 153 15.33 -7.74 -27.52
N ASN A 154 15.95 -6.63 -27.13
CA ASN A 154 15.64 -5.35 -27.75
C ASN A 154 16.20 -5.32 -29.18
N LEU A 155 15.46 -4.69 -30.09
CA LEU A 155 15.89 -4.51 -31.48
C LEU A 155 16.27 -3.06 -31.74
N ASN A 156 17.51 -2.84 -32.16
CA ASN A 156 18.06 -1.52 -32.44
C ASN A 156 18.43 -1.40 -33.92
N PHE A 157 17.72 -0.56 -34.66
CA PHE A 157 17.98 -0.27 -36.07
C PHE A 157 18.85 1.00 -36.19
N ASP A 158 20.15 0.80 -36.46
CA ASP A 158 21.17 1.87 -36.47
C ASP A 158 22.03 1.82 -37.75
N GLY A 159 21.48 1.27 -38.83
CA GLY A 159 22.07 1.24 -40.16
C GLY A 159 21.40 2.23 -41.11
N LYS A 160 22.06 2.55 -42.23
CA LYS A 160 21.45 3.39 -43.30
C LYS A 160 20.59 2.59 -44.28
N GLY A 161 20.54 1.27 -44.11
CA GLY A 161 19.83 0.34 -44.96
C GLY A 161 18.33 0.29 -44.70
N LYS A 162 17.71 -0.71 -45.33
CA LYS A 162 16.28 -1.03 -45.17
C LYS A 162 16.11 -2.49 -44.75
N TRP A 163 15.23 -2.72 -43.79
CA TRP A 163 14.83 -4.04 -43.31
C TRP A 163 13.39 -4.33 -43.68
N ILE A 164 13.18 -5.50 -44.25
CA ILE A 164 11.90 -5.96 -44.79
C ILE A 164 11.45 -7.15 -43.95
N PHE A 165 10.25 -7.06 -43.39
CA PHE A 165 9.66 -8.17 -42.64
C PHE A 165 8.97 -9.13 -43.61
N THR A 166 9.34 -10.40 -43.59
CA THR A 166 8.68 -11.47 -44.38
C THR A 166 7.64 -12.21 -43.55
N ASN A 167 7.78 -12.20 -42.23
CA ASN A 167 6.84 -12.76 -41.25
C ASN A 167 6.51 -11.75 -40.15
N ASP A 168 5.52 -12.08 -39.34
CA ASP A 168 5.20 -11.29 -38.13
C ASP A 168 6.41 -11.30 -37.19
N ILE A 169 6.71 -10.13 -36.63
CA ILE A 169 7.82 -9.93 -35.70
C ILE A 169 7.25 -9.82 -34.30
N ASP A 170 7.60 -10.75 -33.41
CA ASP A 170 7.23 -10.69 -32.00
C ASP A 170 8.49 -10.69 -31.12
N ILE A 171 8.65 -9.63 -30.34
CA ILE A 171 9.72 -9.52 -29.34
C ILE A 171 9.17 -9.41 -27.90
N GLY A 172 7.89 -9.74 -27.72
CA GLY A 172 7.18 -9.65 -26.46
C GLY A 172 7.25 -8.23 -25.88
N GLN A 173 7.68 -8.13 -24.61
CA GLN A 173 7.77 -6.88 -23.87
C GLN A 173 9.09 -6.12 -24.07
N LYS A 174 9.90 -6.47 -25.07
CA LYS A 174 11.17 -5.79 -25.38
C LYS A 174 11.00 -4.66 -26.38
N ASP A 175 11.94 -3.72 -26.39
CA ASP A 175 11.76 -2.47 -27.12
C ASP A 175 12.35 -2.53 -28.54
N VAL A 176 11.69 -1.82 -29.45
CA VAL A 176 12.22 -1.50 -30.77
C VAL A 176 12.66 -0.04 -30.78
N THR A 177 13.92 0.19 -31.16
CA THR A 177 14.46 1.54 -31.36
C THR A 177 14.91 1.71 -32.82
N LEU A 178 14.29 2.64 -33.53
CA LEU A 178 14.73 3.08 -34.85
C LEU A 178 15.59 4.34 -34.70
N ILE A 179 16.90 4.19 -34.88
CA ILE A 179 17.89 5.27 -34.79
C ILE A 179 18.19 5.82 -36.18
N LYS A 180 18.37 4.93 -37.17
CA LYS A 180 18.67 5.25 -38.58
C LYS A 180 18.05 4.21 -39.52
N GLY A 181 17.80 4.60 -40.77
CA GLY A 181 17.41 3.69 -41.84
C GLY A 181 15.91 3.48 -41.96
N VAL A 182 15.51 2.38 -42.60
CA VAL A 182 14.11 2.12 -42.99
C VAL A 182 13.61 0.78 -42.46
N ILE A 183 12.50 0.79 -41.72
CA ILE A 183 11.73 -0.44 -41.42
C ILE A 183 10.54 -0.51 -42.40
N ASP A 184 10.38 -1.62 -43.11
CA ASP A 184 9.24 -1.88 -43.98
C ASP A 184 8.54 -3.17 -43.55
N THR A 185 7.37 -3.02 -42.92
CA THR A 185 6.62 -4.15 -42.35
C THR A 185 6.04 -5.06 -43.43
N LYS A 186 5.89 -4.58 -44.68
CA LYS A 186 5.16 -5.28 -45.75
C LYS A 186 3.78 -5.81 -45.35
N GLY A 187 3.15 -5.19 -44.36
CA GLY A 187 1.84 -5.62 -43.83
C GLY A 187 1.91 -6.70 -42.75
N LYS A 188 3.10 -7.18 -42.39
CA LYS A 188 3.32 -8.10 -41.25
C LYS A 188 3.24 -7.37 -39.93
N ASN A 189 2.73 -8.04 -38.90
CA ASN A 189 2.54 -7.44 -37.58
C ASN A 189 3.88 -7.28 -36.86
N LEU A 190 3.96 -6.29 -35.99
CA LEU A 190 5.07 -6.07 -35.07
C LEU A 190 4.53 -6.01 -33.64
N SER A 191 4.93 -6.93 -32.77
CA SER A 191 4.62 -6.89 -31.34
C SER A 191 5.89 -6.56 -30.55
N CYS A 192 5.86 -5.48 -29.78
CA CYS A 192 6.98 -5.03 -28.96
C CYS A 192 6.51 -4.37 -27.66
N GLY A 193 7.41 -4.25 -26.69
CA GLY A 193 7.22 -3.55 -25.42
C GLY A 193 6.94 -2.07 -25.62
N SER A 194 7.83 -1.42 -26.37
CA SER A 194 7.74 -0.01 -26.79
C SER A 194 8.39 0.20 -28.17
N PHE A 195 8.08 1.32 -28.80
CA PHE A 195 8.71 1.80 -30.02
C PHE A 195 9.25 3.22 -29.84
N TYR A 196 10.54 3.41 -30.17
CA TYR A 196 11.24 4.69 -30.06
C TYR A 196 11.86 5.13 -31.38
N SER A 197 11.70 6.41 -31.74
CA SER A 197 12.39 7.04 -32.88
C SER A 197 12.46 8.58 -32.71
N THR A 198 13.42 9.05 -31.91
CA THR A 198 13.48 10.45 -31.46
C THR A 198 14.67 11.27 -31.97
N GLY A 199 15.63 10.67 -32.68
CA GLY A 199 16.87 11.36 -33.09
C GLY A 199 16.72 12.42 -34.20
N HIS A 200 17.83 12.78 -34.82
CA HIS A 200 17.88 13.71 -35.96
C HIS A 200 18.25 13.07 -37.30
N GLU A 201 18.73 11.82 -37.26
CA GLU A 201 19.13 11.05 -38.44
C GLU A 201 17.95 10.74 -39.37
N THR A 202 18.22 10.35 -40.62
CA THR A 202 17.17 9.88 -41.53
C THR A 202 16.60 8.55 -41.04
N ARG A 203 15.31 8.56 -40.72
CA ARG A 203 14.54 7.42 -40.22
C ARG A 203 13.23 7.34 -40.99
N GLU A 204 12.88 6.14 -41.42
CA GLU A 204 11.60 5.88 -42.09
C GLU A 204 10.98 4.58 -41.55
N ILE A 205 9.66 4.60 -41.35
CA ILE A 205 8.89 3.39 -41.09
C ILE A 205 7.70 3.30 -42.05
N LYS A 206 7.58 2.16 -42.72
CA LYS A 206 6.48 1.83 -43.64
C LYS A 206 5.62 0.76 -43.01
N LEU A 207 4.44 1.16 -42.54
CA LEU A 207 3.53 0.27 -41.81
C LEU A 207 2.57 -0.47 -42.74
N ASN A 208 2.32 0.00 -43.97
CA ASN A 208 1.43 -0.68 -44.91
C ASN A 208 0.05 -1.00 -44.26
N ALA A 209 -0.39 -2.27 -44.26
CA ALA A 209 -1.62 -2.72 -43.58
C ALA A 209 -1.36 -3.51 -42.28
N SER A 210 -0.20 -3.32 -41.62
CA SER A 210 0.18 -4.08 -40.42
C SER A 210 -0.56 -3.64 -39.16
N THR A 211 -0.58 -4.50 -38.14
CA THR A 211 -0.82 -4.09 -36.75
C THR A 211 0.51 -4.00 -35.99
N LEU A 212 0.76 -2.86 -35.35
CA LEU A 212 1.85 -2.67 -34.40
C LEU A 212 1.28 -2.71 -32.98
N LYS A 213 1.59 -3.77 -32.23
CA LYS A 213 1.10 -4.01 -30.87
C LYS A 213 2.16 -3.58 -29.85
N ILE A 214 1.80 -2.62 -29.01
CA ILE A 214 2.56 -2.20 -27.84
C ILE A 214 2.07 -3.02 -26.64
N THR A 215 2.91 -3.93 -26.17
CA THR A 215 2.56 -4.95 -25.16
C THR A 215 3.30 -4.77 -23.82
N GLY A 216 4.23 -3.81 -23.73
CA GLY A 216 5.01 -3.55 -22.52
C GLY A 216 4.14 -3.01 -21.39
N TYR A 217 4.50 -3.33 -20.14
CA TYR A 217 3.92 -2.64 -18.99
C TYR A 217 4.35 -1.17 -19.04
N ASN A 218 3.38 -0.25 -19.09
CA ASN A 218 3.60 1.16 -19.42
C ASN A 218 4.24 1.39 -20.80
N GLY A 219 3.92 0.53 -21.77
CA GLY A 219 4.50 0.54 -23.11
C GLY A 219 4.31 1.87 -23.85
N ARG A 220 5.27 2.20 -24.72
CA ARG A 220 5.39 3.56 -25.28
C ARG A 220 5.48 3.57 -26.80
N TRP A 221 4.85 4.56 -27.42
CA TRP A 221 5.13 5.01 -28.77
C TRP A 221 5.67 6.43 -28.69
N ILE A 222 6.98 6.63 -28.92
CA ILE A 222 7.60 7.95 -28.82
C ILE A 222 8.42 8.24 -30.07
N VAL A 223 7.95 9.22 -30.84
CA VAL A 223 8.62 9.66 -32.07
C VAL A 223 8.70 11.18 -32.16
N THR A 224 9.63 11.66 -32.98
CA THR A 224 9.75 13.08 -33.35
C THR A 224 9.24 13.32 -34.78
N ASN A 225 8.92 14.57 -35.09
CA ASN A 225 8.41 15.00 -36.40
C ASN A 225 9.39 14.77 -37.58
N SER A 226 10.67 14.48 -37.29
CA SER A 226 11.67 14.14 -38.30
C SER A 226 11.62 12.68 -38.76
N LEU A 227 10.81 11.82 -38.14
CA LEU A 227 10.53 10.47 -38.65
C LEU A 227 9.63 10.55 -39.90
N ILE A 228 10.04 9.88 -40.98
CA ILE A 228 9.19 9.68 -42.15
C ILE A 228 8.26 8.49 -41.87
N LEU A 229 6.98 8.78 -41.62
CA LEU A 229 5.95 7.76 -41.38
C LEU A 229 5.12 7.52 -42.64
N GLN A 230 5.28 6.35 -43.27
CA GLN A 230 4.34 5.85 -44.27
C GLN A 230 3.29 4.98 -43.58
N LYS A 231 2.22 5.63 -43.10
CA LYS A 231 1.20 5.03 -42.23
C LYS A 231 0.38 3.90 -42.89
N GLY A 232 0.19 3.94 -44.21
CA GLY A 232 -0.74 3.04 -44.91
C GLY A 232 -2.12 3.00 -44.24
N ASN A 233 -2.69 1.81 -44.07
CA ASN A 233 -3.92 1.56 -43.31
C ASN A 233 -3.62 0.86 -41.96
N ALA A 234 -2.44 1.09 -41.40
CA ALA A 234 -1.96 0.36 -40.23
C ALA A 234 -2.66 0.76 -38.92
N LYS A 235 -2.72 -0.20 -37.99
CA LYS A 235 -3.22 -0.01 -36.63
C LYS A 235 -2.05 -0.01 -35.63
N ILE A 236 -1.92 1.03 -34.82
CA ILE A 236 -1.11 1.02 -33.60
C ILE A 236 -2.04 0.70 -32.44
N GLU A 237 -1.74 -0.36 -31.70
CA GLU A 237 -2.60 -0.90 -30.64
C GLU A 237 -1.82 -1.02 -29.33
N PHE A 238 -2.29 -0.34 -28.28
CA PHE A 238 -1.81 -0.55 -26.91
C PHE A 238 -2.66 -1.62 -26.24
N ASN A 239 -2.05 -2.75 -25.90
CA ASN A 239 -2.74 -3.92 -25.36
C ASN A 239 -1.84 -4.75 -24.44
N ASN A 240 -1.56 -4.21 -23.25
CA ASN A 240 -0.98 -4.95 -22.14
C ASN A 240 -2.11 -5.61 -21.32
N PRO A 241 -1.95 -6.86 -20.84
CA PRO A 241 -2.98 -7.53 -20.04
C PRO A 241 -3.32 -6.88 -18.70
N SER A 242 -2.43 -6.05 -18.14
CA SER A 242 -2.67 -5.38 -16.86
C SER A 242 -3.51 -4.11 -17.05
N PRO A 243 -4.66 -3.97 -16.36
CA PRO A 243 -5.47 -2.76 -16.41
C PRO A 243 -4.78 -1.56 -15.75
N LEU A 244 -3.72 -1.79 -14.97
CA LEU A 244 -2.92 -0.76 -14.31
C LEU A 244 -1.82 -0.18 -15.21
N SER A 245 -1.60 -0.76 -16.40
CA SER A 245 -0.59 -0.27 -17.35
C SER A 245 -0.98 1.12 -17.88
N ASN A 246 -0.07 2.08 -17.75
CA ASN A 246 -0.20 3.45 -18.23
C ASN A 246 0.70 3.67 -19.44
N ALA A 247 0.14 3.46 -20.63
CA ALA A 247 0.81 3.65 -21.90
C ALA A 247 1.12 5.13 -22.16
N VAL A 248 2.08 5.37 -23.06
CA VAL A 248 2.41 6.72 -23.53
C VAL A 248 2.41 6.77 -25.05
N PHE A 249 1.71 7.75 -25.62
CA PHE A 249 1.77 8.06 -27.04
C PHE A 249 2.29 9.49 -27.24
N LYS A 250 3.41 9.64 -27.95
CA LYS A 250 3.94 10.92 -28.42
C LYS A 250 4.23 10.79 -29.91
N GLY A 251 3.31 11.26 -30.74
CA GLY A 251 3.29 11.02 -32.17
C GLY A 251 4.07 12.02 -33.03
N GLY A 252 4.63 13.07 -32.42
CA GLY A 252 5.51 14.02 -33.12
C GLY A 252 4.82 14.78 -34.25
N LEU A 253 3.52 15.11 -34.15
CA LEU A 253 2.73 15.80 -35.18
C LEU A 253 2.62 15.04 -36.53
N LEU A 254 3.04 13.77 -36.59
CA LEU A 254 2.86 12.93 -37.77
C LEU A 254 1.39 12.52 -37.92
N ASN A 255 1.02 12.05 -39.11
CA ASN A 255 -0.34 11.59 -39.39
C ASN A 255 -0.43 10.06 -39.23
N TYR A 256 -1.31 9.60 -38.35
CA TYR A 256 -1.54 8.20 -38.04
C TYR A 256 -2.87 7.72 -38.61
N TYR A 257 -2.91 6.51 -39.17
CA TYR A 257 -4.17 5.97 -39.69
C TYR A 257 -5.10 5.55 -38.55
N ARG A 258 -4.72 4.57 -37.74
CA ARG A 258 -5.51 4.16 -36.57
C ARG A 258 -4.64 4.00 -35.34
N VAL A 259 -5.06 4.63 -34.25
CA VAL A 259 -4.51 4.39 -32.90
C VAL A 259 -5.63 3.92 -31.99
N GLU A 260 -5.41 2.78 -31.35
CA GLU A 260 -6.36 2.11 -30.47
C GLU A 260 -5.68 1.75 -29.15
N THR A 261 -6.38 1.93 -28.03
CA THR A 261 -5.85 1.54 -26.72
C THR A 261 -6.87 0.76 -25.90
N HIS A 262 -6.38 -0.28 -25.24
CA HIS A 262 -7.07 -1.08 -24.22
C HIS A 262 -6.51 -0.80 -22.81
N ASN A 263 -5.48 0.04 -22.71
CA ASN A 263 -4.86 0.44 -21.46
C ASN A 263 -5.12 1.92 -21.18
N ASN A 264 -4.88 2.32 -19.93
CA ASN A 264 -4.74 3.74 -19.61
C ASN A 264 -3.63 4.34 -20.47
N ILE A 265 -3.80 5.58 -20.93
CA ILE A 265 -2.85 6.21 -21.84
C ILE A 265 -2.67 7.69 -21.56
N VAL A 266 -1.44 8.16 -21.67
CA VAL A 266 -1.09 9.58 -21.73
C VAL A 266 -0.67 9.92 -23.15
N VAL A 267 -1.35 10.88 -23.76
CA VAL A 267 -1.10 11.36 -25.12
C VAL A 267 -0.41 12.71 -25.07
N LEU A 268 0.86 12.73 -25.46
CA LEU A 268 1.76 13.87 -25.38
C LEU A 268 1.94 14.57 -26.73
N GLY A 269 2.15 15.87 -26.68
CA GLY A 269 2.36 16.75 -27.82
C GLY A 269 1.11 16.92 -28.68
N ASN A 270 1.29 17.64 -29.78
CA ASN A 270 0.28 17.76 -30.82
C ASN A 270 0.34 16.53 -31.74
N ASN A 271 -0.81 15.91 -32.03
CA ASN A 271 -0.89 14.70 -32.86
C ASN A 271 -2.01 14.79 -33.90
N ASN A 272 -1.89 14.02 -34.97
CA ASN A 272 -2.89 13.91 -36.03
C ASN A 272 -3.32 12.44 -36.21
N PHE A 273 -4.59 12.14 -35.97
CA PHE A 273 -5.17 10.81 -36.11
C PHE A 273 -6.25 10.84 -37.19
N ASP A 274 -6.25 9.88 -38.12
CA ASP A 274 -7.45 9.63 -38.90
C ASP A 274 -8.50 8.99 -37.99
N TYR A 275 -8.14 7.89 -37.31
CA TYR A 275 -8.99 7.18 -36.37
C TYR A 275 -8.31 7.07 -35.00
N LEU A 276 -8.96 7.62 -33.97
CA LEU A 276 -8.61 7.39 -32.57
C LEU A 276 -9.71 6.56 -31.91
N LYS A 277 -9.34 5.46 -31.26
CA LYS A 277 -10.27 4.61 -30.52
C LYS A 277 -9.82 4.39 -29.08
N LEU A 278 -10.71 4.69 -28.14
CA LEU A 278 -10.56 4.38 -26.73
C LEU A 278 -11.53 3.26 -26.37
N ASN A 279 -11.02 2.13 -25.86
CA ASN A 279 -11.87 1.04 -25.40
C ASN A 279 -12.43 1.33 -23.99
N ALA A 280 -13.51 0.64 -23.62
CA ALA A 280 -14.20 0.85 -22.35
C ALA A 280 -13.29 0.61 -21.13
N GLY A 281 -13.55 1.33 -20.04
CA GLY A 281 -12.88 1.16 -18.75
C GLY A 281 -11.50 1.81 -18.60
N ILE A 282 -11.01 2.54 -19.62
CA ILE A 282 -9.68 3.19 -19.57
C ILE A 282 -9.74 4.66 -19.18
N SER A 283 -8.61 5.18 -18.71
CA SER A 283 -8.33 6.61 -18.59
C SER A 283 -7.38 7.08 -19.70
N CYS A 284 -7.77 8.13 -20.41
CA CYS A 284 -6.97 8.82 -21.42
C CYS A 284 -6.70 10.26 -20.98
N ALA A 285 -5.43 10.60 -20.74
CA ALA A 285 -5.01 11.96 -20.43
C ALA A 285 -4.29 12.58 -21.64
N PHE A 286 -4.81 13.70 -22.14
CA PHE A 286 -4.17 14.49 -23.19
C PHE A 286 -3.33 15.61 -22.59
N GLU A 287 -2.12 15.83 -23.10
CA GLU A 287 -1.23 16.86 -22.57
C GLU A 287 -1.87 18.26 -22.59
N SER A 288 -1.79 18.93 -21.45
CA SER A 288 -2.29 20.28 -21.21
C SER A 288 -1.80 21.27 -22.28
N GLY A 289 -2.73 22.03 -22.86
CA GLY A 289 -2.45 23.02 -23.90
C GLY A 289 -2.10 22.45 -25.28
N LYS A 290 -2.18 21.13 -25.49
CA LYS A 290 -1.90 20.49 -26.80
C LYS A 290 -3.16 20.15 -27.57
N THR A 291 -3.02 20.10 -28.90
CA THR A 291 -4.11 19.81 -29.84
C THR A 291 -3.97 18.40 -30.42
N GLN A 292 -5.05 17.64 -30.32
CA GLN A 292 -5.23 16.35 -30.99
C GLN A 292 -6.17 16.55 -32.18
N THR A 293 -5.64 16.46 -33.40
CA THR A 293 -6.44 16.62 -34.63
C THR A 293 -7.01 15.27 -35.05
N ILE A 294 -8.32 15.21 -35.23
CA ILE A 294 -9.07 14.05 -35.69
C ILE A 294 -9.52 14.30 -37.14
N ASN A 295 -8.95 13.56 -38.09
CA ASN A 295 -9.28 13.71 -39.51
C ASN A 295 -10.57 12.95 -39.85
N GLN A 296 -10.76 11.72 -39.34
CA GLN A 296 -11.92 10.87 -39.66
C GLN A 296 -12.85 10.66 -38.46
N ASN A 297 -12.46 9.85 -37.47
CA ASN A 297 -13.35 9.55 -36.34
C ASN A 297 -12.59 9.47 -35.01
N PHE A 298 -13.25 9.92 -33.95
CA PHE A 298 -12.85 9.67 -32.58
C PHE A 298 -13.93 8.81 -31.92
N ALA A 299 -13.64 7.51 -31.77
CA ALA A 299 -14.55 6.54 -31.18
C ALA A 299 -14.20 6.32 -29.71
N ALA A 300 -15.11 6.69 -28.81
CA ALA A 300 -15.05 6.33 -27.40
C ALA A 300 -16.45 5.95 -26.92
N ARG A 301 -16.62 4.69 -26.54
CA ARG A 301 -17.88 4.14 -26.03
C ARG A 301 -17.63 3.30 -24.79
N GLY A 302 -17.78 3.90 -23.61
CA GLY A 302 -17.57 3.26 -22.31
C GLY A 302 -18.69 2.35 -21.83
N CYS A 303 -19.36 1.64 -22.74
CA CYS A 303 -20.55 0.85 -22.43
C CYS A 303 -20.29 -0.34 -21.48
N ALA A 304 -19.07 -0.88 -21.47
CA ALA A 304 -18.63 -1.95 -20.55
C ALA A 304 -17.82 -1.40 -19.35
N GLY A 305 -17.69 -0.09 -19.23
CA GLY A 305 -16.86 0.60 -18.24
C GLY A 305 -16.61 2.05 -18.66
N LEU A 306 -16.83 3.00 -17.75
CA LEU A 306 -16.66 4.43 -17.97
C LEU A 306 -15.26 4.74 -18.54
N ILE A 307 -15.20 5.50 -19.64
CA ILE A 307 -13.93 6.02 -20.18
C ILE A 307 -13.68 7.42 -19.59
N ARG A 308 -12.53 7.62 -18.95
CA ARG A 308 -12.15 8.95 -18.43
C ARG A 308 -11.27 9.68 -19.45
N ILE A 309 -11.66 10.89 -19.83
CA ILE A 309 -10.92 11.71 -20.79
C ILE A 309 -10.62 13.06 -20.12
N LYS A 310 -9.34 13.35 -19.91
CA LYS A 310 -8.93 14.57 -19.21
C LYS A 310 -7.72 15.26 -19.81
N SER A 311 -7.51 16.51 -19.45
CA SER A 311 -6.20 17.15 -19.57
C SER A 311 -5.24 16.62 -18.50
N THR A 312 -3.93 16.64 -18.77
CA THR A 312 -2.90 16.31 -17.76
C THR A 312 -2.71 17.41 -16.71
N GLY A 313 -3.27 18.61 -16.92
CA GLY A 313 -3.17 19.75 -16.02
C GLY A 313 -4.42 20.63 -16.09
N ASP A 314 -4.29 21.88 -15.63
CA ASP A 314 -5.42 22.80 -15.48
C ASP A 314 -5.82 23.51 -16.80
N ASP A 315 -4.92 23.59 -17.79
CA ASP A 315 -5.29 24.12 -19.11
C ASP A 315 -6.03 23.07 -19.95
N PHE A 316 -6.78 23.54 -20.94
CA PHE A 316 -7.50 22.67 -21.85
C PHE A 316 -6.55 21.81 -22.71
N ALA A 317 -6.86 20.52 -22.81
CA ALA A 317 -6.47 19.74 -23.98
C ALA A 317 -7.48 19.98 -25.11
N VAL A 318 -7.00 20.21 -26.33
CA VAL A 318 -7.86 20.59 -27.47
C VAL A 318 -8.11 19.39 -28.38
N ILE A 319 -9.38 19.02 -28.59
CA ILE A 319 -9.78 18.06 -29.61
C ILE A 319 -10.27 18.83 -30.83
N LYS A 320 -9.56 18.69 -31.96
CA LYS A 320 -9.85 19.43 -33.19
C LYS A 320 -10.34 18.52 -34.30
N LYS A 321 -11.40 18.91 -35.01
CA LYS A 321 -11.86 18.24 -36.23
C LYS A 321 -12.31 19.27 -37.27
N GLY A 322 -11.84 19.10 -38.52
CA GLY A 322 -12.04 20.09 -39.59
C GLY A 322 -13.48 20.20 -40.10
N SER A 323 -14.25 19.12 -40.07
CA SER A 323 -15.68 19.07 -40.42
C SER A 323 -16.35 17.82 -39.85
N GLY A 324 -17.67 17.87 -39.68
CA GLY A 324 -18.46 16.77 -39.12
C GLY A 324 -18.40 16.69 -37.59
N ASN A 325 -19.21 15.81 -37.02
CA ASN A 325 -19.34 15.66 -35.58
C ASN A 325 -18.31 14.69 -35.01
N ILE A 326 -18.02 14.83 -33.72
CA ILE A 326 -17.47 13.77 -32.88
C ILE A 326 -18.58 13.33 -31.93
N GLU A 327 -18.86 12.04 -31.92
CA GLU A 327 -19.89 11.43 -31.08
C GLU A 327 -19.24 10.38 -30.19
N VAL A 328 -19.20 10.66 -28.90
CA VAL A 328 -18.69 9.76 -27.86
C VAL A 328 -19.80 9.46 -26.86
N SER A 329 -19.66 8.37 -26.11
CA SER A 329 -20.67 8.01 -25.10
C SER A 329 -20.10 7.24 -23.93
N PHE A 330 -20.75 7.34 -22.77
CA PHE A 330 -20.29 6.72 -21.53
C PHE A 330 -18.85 7.16 -21.18
N VAL A 331 -18.60 8.46 -21.32
CA VAL A 331 -17.32 9.09 -21.00
C VAL A 331 -17.46 10.09 -19.85
N SER A 332 -16.37 10.34 -19.13
CA SER A 332 -16.22 11.50 -18.26
C SER A 332 -15.24 12.47 -18.91
N LEU A 333 -15.59 13.75 -19.02
CA LEU A 333 -14.73 14.77 -19.59
C LEU A 333 -14.30 15.78 -18.53
N GLN A 334 -13.02 16.15 -18.52
CA GLN A 334 -12.48 17.20 -17.66
C GLN A 334 -11.41 18.02 -18.40
N ASN A 335 -11.49 19.35 -18.33
CA ASN A 335 -10.53 20.26 -18.97
C ASN A 335 -10.38 19.98 -20.49
N ILE A 336 -11.47 19.65 -21.20
CA ILE A 336 -11.45 19.41 -22.65
C ILE A 336 -12.06 20.57 -23.41
N LYS A 337 -11.36 21.04 -24.46
CA LYS A 337 -11.86 22.04 -25.41
C LYS A 337 -12.07 21.42 -26.79
N ALA A 338 -13.29 21.46 -27.30
CA ALA A 338 -13.55 21.09 -28.69
C ALA A 338 -13.29 22.27 -29.63
N ASN A 339 -12.65 22.00 -30.76
CA ASN A 339 -12.50 22.91 -31.90
C ASN A 339 -13.03 22.22 -33.15
N MET A 340 -14.32 22.37 -33.37
CA MET A 340 -15.04 21.78 -34.49
C MET A 340 -15.16 22.82 -35.59
N GLY A 341 -14.82 22.44 -36.84
CA GLY A 341 -15.04 23.30 -38.00
C GLY A 341 -16.52 23.67 -38.19
N SER A 342 -16.81 24.54 -39.17
CA SER A 342 -18.16 25.07 -39.40
C SER A 342 -19.24 23.97 -39.41
N GLY A 343 -20.24 24.09 -38.52
CA GLY A 343 -21.37 23.16 -38.39
C GLY A 343 -21.07 21.85 -37.65
N GLY A 344 -19.84 21.59 -37.20
CA GLY A 344 -19.49 20.40 -36.42
C GLY A 344 -19.72 20.57 -34.92
N GLN A 345 -20.06 19.48 -34.23
CA GLN A 345 -20.24 19.44 -32.78
C GLN A 345 -19.44 18.29 -32.13
N PHE A 346 -19.00 18.50 -30.89
CA PHE A 346 -18.51 17.44 -30.02
C PHE A 346 -19.62 17.07 -29.05
N ASN A 347 -20.21 15.88 -29.23
CA ASN A 347 -21.35 15.39 -28.45
C ASN A 347 -20.91 14.18 -27.61
N ALA A 348 -21.09 14.28 -26.30
CA ALA A 348 -20.84 13.23 -25.33
C ALA A 348 -22.18 12.77 -24.71
N TYR A 349 -22.73 11.68 -25.23
CA TYR A 349 -24.03 11.15 -24.82
C TYR A 349 -23.90 10.19 -23.64
N ASN A 350 -24.86 10.21 -22.72
CA ASN A 350 -24.81 9.39 -21.50
C ASN A 350 -23.43 9.55 -20.83
N SER A 351 -23.02 10.79 -20.60
CA SER A 351 -21.66 11.12 -20.18
C SER A 351 -21.65 12.12 -19.03
N LEU A 352 -20.52 12.24 -18.34
CA LEU A 352 -20.32 13.08 -17.16
C LEU A 352 -19.50 14.31 -17.52
N ASP A 353 -19.91 15.44 -16.97
CA ASP A 353 -19.12 16.67 -16.95
C ASP A 353 -18.36 16.72 -15.62
N ASP A 354 -17.06 16.42 -15.68
CA ASP A 354 -16.15 16.39 -14.54
C ASP A 354 -15.34 17.70 -14.42
N GLY A 355 -15.84 18.76 -15.07
CA GLY A 355 -15.44 20.14 -14.85
C GLY A 355 -14.69 20.79 -16.01
N ASN A 356 -14.93 22.10 -16.15
CA ASN A 356 -14.18 23.01 -17.02
C ASN A 356 -14.02 22.48 -18.46
N ASN A 357 -15.13 22.06 -19.09
CA ASN A 357 -15.17 21.69 -20.50
C ASN A 357 -15.65 22.86 -21.37
N GLN A 358 -15.07 23.05 -22.56
CA GLN A 358 -15.43 24.12 -23.49
C GLN A 358 -15.86 23.56 -24.84
N ALA A 359 -16.99 24.08 -25.37
CA ALA A 359 -17.55 23.70 -26.66
C ALA A 359 -17.86 22.19 -26.82
N CYS A 360 -18.01 21.48 -25.71
CA CYS A 360 -18.47 20.09 -25.66
C CYS A 360 -19.93 20.07 -25.19
N SER A 361 -20.81 19.39 -25.92
CA SER A 361 -22.16 19.11 -25.44
C SER A 361 -22.15 17.79 -24.67
N ILE A 362 -22.29 17.86 -23.36
CA ILE A 362 -22.27 16.69 -22.47
C ILE A 362 -23.69 16.49 -21.93
N THR A 363 -24.21 15.27 -22.07
CA THR A 363 -25.57 14.96 -21.62
C THR A 363 -25.58 13.70 -20.76
N ALA A 364 -25.99 13.85 -19.50
CA ALA A 364 -26.35 12.74 -18.63
C ALA A 364 -27.80 12.33 -18.90
N ASN A 365 -28.06 11.03 -19.02
CA ASN A 365 -29.38 10.49 -19.26
C ASN A 365 -29.66 9.37 -18.27
N PRO A 366 -30.15 9.67 -17.07
CA PRO A 366 -30.47 8.68 -16.04
C PRO A 366 -31.30 7.50 -16.56
N ARG A 367 -30.95 6.31 -16.08
CA ARG A 367 -31.59 5.02 -16.35
C ARG A 367 -31.84 4.29 -15.02
N ASN A 368 -32.85 3.43 -15.02
CA ASN A 368 -33.03 2.42 -13.98
C ASN A 368 -32.52 1.09 -14.54
N MET A 369 -31.39 0.64 -14.03
CA MET A 369 -30.65 -0.54 -14.49
C MET A 369 -30.99 -1.73 -13.59
N ARG A 370 -31.54 -2.79 -14.18
CA ARG A 370 -31.78 -4.06 -13.51
C ARG A 370 -30.68 -5.06 -13.87
N TRP A 371 -30.24 -5.83 -12.89
CA TRP A 371 -29.39 -7.00 -13.10
C TRP A 371 -30.21 -8.20 -13.57
N GLU A 372 -29.75 -8.94 -14.57
CA GLU A 372 -30.41 -10.11 -15.14
C GLU A 372 -29.44 -11.29 -15.32
N ASN A 373 -29.97 -12.47 -15.61
CA ASN A 373 -29.19 -13.69 -15.93
C ASN A 373 -28.33 -14.26 -14.79
N GLY A 374 -28.65 -13.98 -13.53
CA GLY A 374 -28.02 -14.63 -12.38
C GLY A 374 -26.53 -14.31 -12.24
N THR A 375 -25.70 -15.32 -12.05
CA THR A 375 -24.26 -15.16 -11.81
C THR A 375 -23.51 -14.51 -12.98
N GLY A 376 -22.72 -13.47 -12.71
CA GLY A 376 -22.02 -12.73 -13.78
C GLY A 376 -21.00 -11.70 -13.29
N ASN A 377 -20.27 -11.14 -14.25
CA ASN A 377 -19.32 -10.04 -14.05
C ASN A 377 -20.00 -8.68 -14.25
N TRP A 378 -19.70 -7.70 -13.41
CA TRP A 378 -20.28 -6.36 -13.48
C TRP A 378 -20.03 -5.67 -14.83
N SER A 379 -18.87 -5.92 -15.46
CA SER A 379 -18.54 -5.38 -16.78
C SER A 379 -19.30 -6.04 -17.94
N ASP A 380 -19.91 -7.21 -17.73
CA ASP A 380 -20.66 -7.92 -18.76
C ASP A 380 -22.01 -7.24 -18.99
N THR A 381 -22.10 -6.57 -20.13
CA THR A 381 -23.27 -5.79 -20.52
C THR A 381 -24.52 -6.63 -20.76
N THR A 382 -24.40 -7.96 -20.86
CA THR A 382 -25.54 -8.86 -21.00
C THR A 382 -26.30 -9.10 -19.69
N HIS A 383 -25.70 -8.76 -18.55
CA HIS A 383 -26.35 -8.79 -17.24
C HIS A 383 -27.09 -7.48 -16.90
N TRP A 384 -26.98 -6.44 -17.72
CA TRP A 384 -27.63 -5.16 -17.46
C TRP A 384 -28.79 -4.92 -18.42
N ASN A 385 -29.93 -4.49 -17.87
CA ASN A 385 -31.10 -4.09 -18.63
C ASN A 385 -31.70 -2.78 -18.10
N ALA A 386 -31.85 -1.77 -18.96
CA ALA A 386 -32.53 -0.53 -18.60
C ALA A 386 -34.05 -0.71 -18.67
N VAL A 387 -34.73 -0.66 -17.52
CA VAL A 387 -36.17 -0.93 -17.40
C VAL A 387 -37.03 0.17 -18.02
N ASN A 388 -36.51 1.41 -18.06
CA ASN A 388 -37.24 2.59 -18.52
C ASN A 388 -36.86 3.08 -19.94
N LYS A 389 -35.91 2.42 -20.63
CA LYS A 389 -35.44 2.82 -21.97
C LYS A 389 -35.00 1.61 -22.81
N VAL A 390 -35.37 1.61 -24.09
CA VAL A 390 -35.02 0.50 -25.01
C VAL A 390 -33.59 0.65 -25.60
N ASN A 391 -33.09 1.88 -25.75
CA ASN A 391 -31.76 2.15 -26.30
C ASN A 391 -30.69 2.15 -25.19
N ASN A 392 -29.53 1.53 -25.45
CA ASN A 392 -28.43 1.33 -24.49
C ASN A 392 -28.84 0.59 -23.20
N SER A 393 -29.84 -0.31 -23.30
CA SER A 393 -30.28 -1.16 -22.19
C SER A 393 -29.18 -2.09 -21.69
N LYS A 394 -28.27 -2.50 -22.60
CA LYS A 394 -27.12 -3.37 -22.34
C LYS A 394 -25.81 -2.57 -22.24
N CYS A 395 -25.71 -1.69 -21.27
CA CYS A 395 -24.45 -1.02 -20.89
C CYS A 395 -24.38 -0.96 -19.37
N VAL A 396 -23.17 -0.95 -18.81
CA VAL A 396 -22.96 -0.86 -17.36
C VAL A 396 -23.56 0.43 -16.79
N PRO A 397 -23.93 0.44 -15.50
CA PRO A 397 -24.43 1.63 -14.82
C PRO A 397 -23.37 2.75 -14.74
N MET A 398 -23.86 3.98 -14.75
CA MET A 398 -23.09 5.23 -14.62
C MET A 398 -23.45 5.92 -13.30
N PRO A 399 -22.66 6.92 -12.84
CA PRO A 399 -22.93 7.66 -11.59
C PRO A 399 -24.34 8.23 -11.41
N TYR A 400 -25.08 8.48 -12.49
CA TYR A 400 -26.44 9.02 -12.45
C TYR A 400 -27.53 7.96 -12.71
N ASP A 401 -27.15 6.68 -12.84
CA ASP A 401 -28.09 5.58 -13.05
C ASP A 401 -28.42 4.89 -11.74
N ASN A 402 -29.67 4.53 -11.54
CA ASN A 402 -30.11 3.74 -10.40
C ASN A 402 -29.95 2.27 -10.72
N ILE A 403 -29.49 1.49 -9.75
CA ILE A 403 -29.37 0.03 -9.84
C ILE A 403 -30.44 -0.62 -8.99
N VAL A 404 -31.09 -1.63 -9.54
CA VAL A 404 -32.02 -2.49 -8.83
C VAL A 404 -31.65 -3.96 -9.07
N PHE A 405 -31.39 -4.69 -7.99
CA PHE A 405 -31.44 -6.14 -7.96
C PHE A 405 -32.80 -6.55 -7.41
N ASP A 406 -33.64 -7.24 -8.20
CA ASP A 406 -34.99 -7.67 -7.78
C ASP A 406 -35.16 -9.19 -7.91
N GLY A 407 -36.37 -9.71 -7.64
CA GLY A 407 -36.65 -11.15 -7.71
C GLY A 407 -36.49 -11.79 -9.09
N ASN A 408 -36.28 -11.00 -10.16
CA ASN A 408 -35.92 -11.51 -11.49
C ASN A 408 -34.40 -11.49 -11.74
N SER A 409 -33.61 -10.91 -10.84
CA SER A 409 -32.16 -10.83 -10.98
C SER A 409 -31.45 -12.15 -10.71
N PHE A 410 -32.03 -12.99 -9.84
CA PHE A 410 -31.38 -14.19 -9.32
C PHE A 410 -32.33 -15.39 -9.27
N SER A 411 -31.75 -16.59 -9.24
CA SER A 411 -32.47 -17.86 -9.15
C SER A 411 -32.05 -18.71 -7.93
N GLY A 412 -31.22 -18.15 -7.04
CA GLY A 412 -30.64 -18.81 -5.88
C GLY A 412 -29.44 -18.03 -5.33
N THR A 413 -28.37 -18.74 -4.94
CA THR A 413 -27.10 -18.13 -4.46
C THR A 413 -26.23 -17.65 -5.62
N ASP A 414 -26.83 -16.89 -6.54
CA ASP A 414 -26.11 -16.29 -7.66
C ASP A 414 -25.08 -15.27 -7.18
N THR A 415 -24.00 -15.09 -7.95
CA THR A 415 -22.90 -14.19 -7.56
C THR A 415 -22.73 -13.02 -8.54
N VAL A 416 -22.77 -11.80 -8.02
CA VAL A 416 -22.38 -10.57 -8.72
C VAL A 416 -20.90 -10.30 -8.46
N LYS A 417 -20.07 -10.36 -9.51
CA LYS A 417 -18.62 -10.18 -9.42
C LYS A 417 -18.22 -8.80 -9.93
N VAL A 418 -17.75 -7.93 -9.05
CA VAL A 418 -17.24 -6.60 -9.42
C VAL A 418 -15.83 -6.77 -9.99
N ASP A 419 -15.73 -6.69 -11.31
CA ASP A 419 -14.49 -6.85 -12.10
C ASP A 419 -14.00 -5.55 -12.73
N LEU A 420 -14.64 -4.43 -12.39
CA LEU A 420 -14.21 -3.08 -12.73
C LEU A 420 -13.38 -2.50 -11.57
N ILE A 421 -12.41 -1.63 -11.90
CA ILE A 421 -11.71 -0.83 -10.89
C ILE A 421 -12.72 0.12 -10.23
N ASP A 422 -13.61 0.74 -11.02
CA ASP A 422 -14.65 1.64 -10.51
C ASP A 422 -16.03 1.23 -11.04
N ALA A 423 -16.84 0.62 -10.18
CA ALA A 423 -18.27 0.47 -10.40
C ALA A 423 -18.99 1.71 -9.83
N ASN A 424 -19.97 2.25 -10.57
CA ASN A 424 -20.62 3.50 -10.20
C ASN A 424 -22.14 3.40 -10.35
N CYS A 425 -22.86 4.06 -9.46
CA CYS A 425 -24.31 4.23 -9.55
C CYS A 425 -24.77 5.47 -8.78
N ASN A 426 -25.96 5.96 -9.11
CA ASN A 426 -26.68 6.87 -8.26
C ASN A 426 -27.23 6.09 -7.07
N ASP A 427 -28.37 5.42 -7.21
CA ASP A 427 -28.91 4.55 -6.17
C ASP A 427 -28.46 3.08 -6.35
N LEU A 428 -28.28 2.36 -5.24
CA LEU A 428 -27.98 0.92 -5.22
C LEU A 428 -29.00 0.19 -4.35
N PHE A 429 -30.00 -0.43 -4.97
CA PHE A 429 -31.06 -1.14 -4.28
C PHE A 429 -31.02 -2.64 -4.52
N TRP A 430 -30.88 -3.40 -3.44
CA TRP A 430 -31.11 -4.84 -3.40
C TRP A 430 -32.49 -5.09 -2.80
N ASN A 431 -33.42 -5.48 -3.66
CA ASN A 431 -34.81 -5.81 -3.38
C ASN A 431 -35.13 -7.29 -3.67
N ALA A 432 -34.11 -8.08 -4.00
CA ALA A 432 -34.22 -9.52 -4.24
C ALA A 432 -34.47 -10.27 -2.93
N SER A 433 -35.25 -11.36 -2.99
CA SER A 433 -35.50 -12.27 -1.85
C SER A 433 -34.44 -13.36 -1.72
N GLU A 434 -33.60 -13.52 -2.75
CA GLU A 434 -32.63 -14.58 -2.88
C GLU A 434 -31.33 -14.27 -2.10
N ASN A 435 -30.62 -15.32 -1.68
CA ASN A 435 -29.33 -15.24 -0.96
C ASN A 435 -28.16 -14.95 -1.90
N ALA A 436 -28.30 -13.96 -2.79
CA ALA A 436 -27.28 -13.60 -3.76
C ALA A 436 -26.05 -13.00 -3.07
N VAL A 437 -24.89 -13.20 -3.71
CA VAL A 437 -23.58 -12.88 -3.15
C VAL A 437 -22.93 -11.76 -3.97
N LEU A 438 -22.45 -10.71 -3.29
CA LEU A 438 -21.62 -9.66 -3.90
C LEU A 438 -20.15 -9.90 -3.55
N VAL A 439 -19.27 -9.92 -4.54
CA VAL A 439 -17.80 -10.12 -4.37
C VAL A 439 -17.01 -9.19 -5.28
N ASN A 440 -15.77 -8.89 -4.92
CA ASN A 440 -14.77 -8.25 -5.80
C ASN A 440 -13.86 -9.29 -6.47
N LEU A 441 -13.39 -9.02 -7.69
CA LEU A 441 -12.31 -9.80 -8.33
C LEU A 441 -10.91 -9.23 -8.07
N TYR A 442 -10.83 -7.95 -7.72
CA TYR A 442 -9.58 -7.25 -7.43
C TYR A 442 -9.70 -6.54 -6.08
N ASP A 443 -8.66 -6.59 -5.25
CA ASP A 443 -8.67 -5.90 -3.95
C ASP A 443 -8.76 -4.37 -4.10
N SER A 444 -8.41 -3.84 -5.27
CA SER A 444 -8.46 -2.41 -5.59
C SER A 444 -9.78 -1.94 -6.22
N SER A 445 -10.82 -2.79 -6.29
CA SER A 445 -12.11 -2.35 -6.84
C SER A 445 -12.84 -1.43 -5.84
N GLN A 446 -13.60 -0.48 -6.38
CA GLN A 446 -14.46 0.43 -5.62
C GLN A 446 -15.89 0.39 -6.17
N ILE A 447 -16.89 0.45 -5.28
CA ILE A 447 -18.28 0.77 -5.64
C ILE A 447 -18.55 2.19 -5.17
N THR A 448 -18.82 3.10 -6.10
CA THR A 448 -19.17 4.48 -5.81
C THR A 448 -20.67 4.69 -5.91
N VAL A 449 -21.27 5.15 -4.82
CA VAL A 449 -22.71 5.44 -4.70
C VAL A 449 -22.91 6.94 -4.53
N TYR A 450 -23.58 7.57 -5.50
CA TYR A 450 -23.88 9.01 -5.49
C TYR A 450 -25.25 9.34 -4.89
N GLY A 451 -26.11 8.34 -4.71
CA GLY A 451 -27.45 8.44 -4.15
C GLY A 451 -27.60 7.59 -2.90
N SER A 452 -28.71 6.84 -2.81
CA SER A 452 -29.07 6.01 -1.66
C SER A 452 -28.68 4.55 -1.83
N LEU A 453 -28.40 3.88 -0.72
CA LEU A 453 -28.11 2.44 -0.67
C LEU A 453 -29.16 1.72 0.18
N GLN A 454 -29.66 0.60 -0.35
CA GLN A 454 -30.48 -0.36 0.39
C GLN A 454 -30.00 -1.77 0.09
N PHE A 455 -29.63 -2.53 1.11
CA PHE A 455 -29.36 -3.96 0.98
C PHE A 455 -30.62 -4.81 1.22
N ALA A 456 -30.66 -6.02 0.66
CA ALA A 456 -31.69 -7.00 1.01
C ALA A 456 -31.21 -7.79 2.24
N GLN A 457 -32.08 -8.05 3.22
CA GLN A 457 -31.69 -8.74 4.46
C GLN A 457 -31.00 -10.11 4.22
N GLN A 458 -31.35 -10.78 3.13
CA GLN A 458 -30.85 -12.13 2.79
C GLN A 458 -29.55 -12.11 1.96
N MET A 459 -29.13 -10.94 1.43
CA MET A 459 -27.94 -10.87 0.59
C MET A 459 -26.66 -11.13 1.40
N GLN A 460 -25.65 -11.70 0.76
CA GLN A 460 -24.32 -11.88 1.35
C GLN A 460 -23.36 -10.85 0.75
N ASN A 461 -22.95 -9.87 1.55
CA ASN A 461 -21.95 -8.89 1.15
C ASN A 461 -20.53 -9.36 1.49
N ASN A 462 -19.90 -10.07 0.55
CA ASN A 462 -18.51 -10.54 0.66
C ASN A 462 -17.53 -9.61 -0.08
N TYR A 463 -17.99 -8.43 -0.49
CA TYR A 463 -17.19 -7.45 -1.22
C TYR A 463 -16.22 -6.74 -0.28
N LYS A 464 -14.92 -6.97 -0.48
CA LYS A 464 -13.84 -6.42 0.35
C LYS A 464 -13.30 -5.08 -0.16
N GLY A 465 -13.71 -4.64 -1.36
CA GLY A 465 -13.35 -3.34 -1.88
C GLY A 465 -14.02 -2.20 -1.11
N GLU A 466 -13.62 -0.96 -1.39
CA GLU A 466 -14.21 0.22 -0.74
C GLU A 466 -15.63 0.50 -1.27
N PHE A 467 -16.55 0.81 -0.36
CA PHE A 467 -17.81 1.49 -0.67
C PHE A 467 -17.65 2.99 -0.45
N SER A 468 -17.73 3.74 -1.54
CA SER A 468 -17.44 5.17 -1.54
C SER A 468 -18.71 5.96 -1.82
N PHE A 469 -19.16 6.71 -0.83
CA PHE A 469 -20.30 7.60 -0.93
C PHE A 469 -19.81 9.00 -1.36
N ARG A 470 -20.35 9.51 -2.47
CA ARG A 470 -19.92 10.77 -3.12
C ARG A 470 -21.08 11.72 -3.40
N ASP A 471 -20.74 12.99 -3.62
CA ASP A 471 -21.60 14.19 -3.82
C ASP A 471 -23.11 13.95 -4.01
N THR A 472 -23.92 14.48 -3.07
CA THR A 472 -25.39 14.60 -3.21
C THR A 472 -25.82 16.07 -3.17
N ILE A 473 -26.86 16.44 -3.92
CA ILE A 473 -27.50 17.78 -3.86
C ILE A 473 -28.69 17.76 -2.86
N GLY A 474 -28.99 16.59 -2.27
CA GLY A 474 -30.06 16.38 -1.30
C GLY A 474 -29.75 15.27 -0.30
N ASN A 475 -30.74 14.87 0.51
CA ASN A 475 -30.57 13.82 1.53
C ASN A 475 -30.64 12.42 0.89
N SER A 476 -29.52 11.71 0.91
CA SER A 476 -29.46 10.27 0.58
C SER A 476 -29.54 9.44 1.84
N PHE A 477 -29.90 8.16 1.72
CA PHE A 477 -29.96 7.26 2.86
C PHE A 477 -29.15 5.98 2.66
N ILE A 478 -28.78 5.36 3.77
CA ILE A 478 -28.14 4.05 3.84
C ILE A 478 -29.00 3.16 4.73
N GLN A 479 -29.44 2.05 4.17
CA GLN A 479 -30.17 1.00 4.88
C GLN A 479 -29.47 -0.34 4.62
N SER A 480 -28.78 -0.86 5.63
CA SER A 480 -28.01 -2.11 5.53
C SER A 480 -28.89 -3.36 5.66
N ASN A 481 -30.10 -3.22 6.21
CA ASN A 481 -30.99 -4.29 6.64
C ASN A 481 -30.27 -5.38 7.46
N GLY A 482 -29.29 -4.98 8.27
CA GLY A 482 -28.48 -5.86 9.11
C GLY A 482 -27.32 -6.57 8.38
N VAL A 483 -27.08 -6.27 7.10
CA VAL A 483 -25.97 -6.83 6.33
C VAL A 483 -24.72 -5.96 6.52
N ALA A 484 -23.66 -6.55 7.08
CA ALA A 484 -22.39 -5.87 7.28
C ALA A 484 -21.64 -5.60 5.96
N PHE A 485 -20.81 -4.56 5.95
CA PHE A 485 -19.84 -4.31 4.89
C PHE A 485 -18.53 -5.04 5.19
N ALA A 486 -18.02 -5.84 4.25
CA ALA A 486 -16.75 -6.56 4.45
C ALA A 486 -15.51 -5.70 4.18
N GLY A 487 -15.65 -4.57 3.48
CA GLY A 487 -14.58 -3.64 3.14
C GLY A 487 -14.73 -2.25 3.80
N ASP A 488 -13.80 -1.36 3.48
CA ASP A 488 -13.79 0.02 3.97
C ASP A 488 -14.99 0.82 3.43
N ILE A 489 -15.38 1.86 4.17
CA ILE A 489 -16.44 2.81 3.79
C ILE A 489 -15.84 4.21 3.78
N ASP A 490 -16.00 4.94 2.68
CA ASP A 490 -15.52 6.32 2.57
C ASP A 490 -16.65 7.28 2.20
N PHE A 491 -16.79 8.35 2.98
CA PHE A 491 -17.75 9.43 2.77
C PHE A 491 -17.01 10.70 2.37
N SER A 492 -17.22 11.16 1.15
CA SER A 492 -16.52 12.35 0.62
C SER A 492 -17.38 13.09 -0.39
N GLY A 493 -18.11 14.09 0.06
CA GLY A 493 -18.92 14.96 -0.81
C GLY A 493 -19.12 16.31 -0.16
N GLU A 494 -18.79 17.39 -0.85
CA GLU A 494 -18.81 18.74 -0.25
C GLU A 494 -20.23 19.15 0.14
N ASN A 495 -21.21 18.77 -0.69
CA ASN A 495 -22.64 18.96 -0.45
C ASN A 495 -23.34 17.67 0.02
N GLY A 496 -22.59 16.58 0.21
CA GLY A 496 -23.11 15.26 0.54
C GLY A 496 -23.83 15.22 1.89
N SER A 497 -24.97 14.53 1.94
CA SER A 497 -25.75 14.28 3.16
C SER A 497 -26.26 12.84 3.18
N TRP A 498 -25.84 12.05 4.18
CA TRP A 498 -26.17 10.63 4.31
C TRP A 498 -26.90 10.35 5.62
N GLU A 499 -28.10 9.79 5.52
CA GLU A 499 -28.95 9.39 6.65
C GLU A 499 -28.97 7.87 6.83
N LEU A 500 -28.59 7.38 8.00
CA LEU A 500 -28.77 5.97 8.34
C LEU A 500 -30.25 5.69 8.64
N LYS A 501 -30.79 4.61 8.05
CA LYS A 501 -32.14 4.11 8.37
C LYS A 501 -32.13 2.93 9.33
N ASP A 502 -30.95 2.35 9.59
CA ASP A 502 -30.68 1.28 10.53
C ASP A 502 -29.20 1.30 10.97
N GLY A 503 -28.77 0.26 11.69
CA GLY A 503 -27.37 0.12 12.11
C GLY A 503 -26.41 -0.06 10.94
N LEU A 504 -25.24 0.57 11.03
CA LEU A 504 -24.16 0.43 10.04
C LEU A 504 -23.01 -0.37 10.64
N GLU A 505 -22.62 -1.47 9.99
CA GLU A 505 -21.52 -2.33 10.44
C GLU A 505 -20.52 -2.57 9.32
N THR A 506 -19.22 -2.45 9.64
CA THR A 506 -18.12 -2.83 8.75
C THR A 506 -16.96 -3.47 9.54
N ASP A 507 -16.28 -4.43 8.94
CA ASP A 507 -14.99 -4.93 9.45
C ASP A 507 -13.82 -4.00 9.11
N GLY A 508 -14.05 -3.01 8.24
CA GLY A 508 -13.07 -2.06 7.73
C GLY A 508 -13.06 -0.72 8.46
N ILE A 509 -12.42 0.25 7.82
CA ILE A 509 -12.30 1.64 8.26
C ILE A 509 -13.49 2.43 7.70
N ILE A 510 -14.11 3.25 8.55
CA ILE A 510 -14.99 4.34 8.11
C ILE A 510 -14.17 5.62 8.02
N ASN A 511 -13.97 6.12 6.80
CA ASN A 511 -13.35 7.41 6.51
C ASN A 511 -14.45 8.45 6.26
N PHE A 512 -14.48 9.53 7.05
CA PHE A 512 -15.39 10.65 6.85
C PHE A 512 -14.61 11.92 6.52
N GLN A 513 -14.60 12.30 5.26
CA GLN A 513 -13.72 13.33 4.74
C GLN A 513 -14.42 14.68 4.56
N LYS A 514 -15.67 14.70 4.05
CA LYS A 514 -16.45 15.91 3.72
C LYS A 514 -17.96 15.60 3.76
N GLY A 515 -18.78 16.60 4.08
CA GLY A 515 -20.24 16.51 4.00
C GLY A 515 -20.91 16.33 5.37
N THR A 516 -22.12 15.74 5.39
CA THR A 516 -22.91 15.49 6.60
C THR A 516 -23.27 14.01 6.76
N LEU A 517 -22.92 13.40 7.89
CA LEU A 517 -23.36 12.05 8.26
C LEU A 517 -24.36 12.11 9.43
N ASN A 518 -25.59 11.67 9.17
CA ASN A 518 -26.70 11.58 10.12
C ASN A 518 -26.93 10.12 10.52
N SER A 519 -26.53 9.76 11.74
CA SER A 519 -26.74 8.40 12.25
C SER A 519 -28.19 8.12 12.65
N ASN A 520 -29.03 9.15 12.84
CA ASN A 520 -30.39 9.02 13.34
C ASN A 520 -30.51 8.20 14.64
N SER A 521 -29.47 8.23 15.50
CA SER A 521 -29.36 7.44 16.73
C SER A 521 -29.20 5.92 16.53
N TYR A 522 -28.94 5.46 15.30
CA TYR A 522 -28.59 4.05 15.02
C TYR A 522 -27.12 3.75 15.34
N PRO A 523 -26.81 2.52 15.78
CA PRO A 523 -25.44 2.13 16.11
C PRO A 523 -24.54 2.08 14.86
N ILE A 524 -23.28 2.42 15.04
CA ILE A 524 -22.22 2.29 14.04
C ILE A 524 -21.12 1.39 14.63
N SER A 525 -20.75 0.31 13.94
CA SER A 525 -19.68 -0.60 14.33
C SER A 525 -18.62 -0.65 13.22
N CYS A 526 -17.35 -0.41 13.56
CA CYS A 526 -16.26 -0.44 12.60
C CYS A 526 -14.94 -0.92 13.23
N ASN A 527 -13.93 -1.21 12.40
CA ASN A 527 -12.56 -1.36 12.90
C ASN A 527 -12.04 -0.01 13.40
N SER A 528 -12.05 1.00 12.54
CA SER A 528 -11.63 2.37 12.85
C SER A 528 -12.62 3.39 12.30
N PHE A 529 -12.75 4.53 12.99
CA PHE A 529 -13.48 5.71 12.52
C PHE A 529 -12.53 6.89 12.39
N ILE A 530 -12.29 7.34 11.16
CA ILE A 530 -11.27 8.35 10.83
C ILE A 530 -11.94 9.55 10.16
N SER A 531 -11.77 10.72 10.78
CA SER A 531 -12.17 12.02 10.24
C SER A 531 -11.00 12.98 10.41
N ASP A 532 -9.92 12.71 9.68
CA ASP A 532 -8.63 13.43 9.72
C ASP A 532 -8.51 14.45 8.55
N SER A 533 -9.62 15.11 8.24
CA SER A 533 -9.73 16.03 7.10
C SER A 533 -9.75 17.49 7.54
N ALA A 534 -9.36 18.42 6.66
CA ALA A 534 -9.49 19.86 6.88
C ALA A 534 -10.76 20.46 6.25
N PHE A 535 -11.51 19.66 5.47
CA PHE A 535 -12.75 20.10 4.82
C PHE A 535 -13.90 20.24 5.82
N SER A 536 -14.94 20.99 5.40
CA SER A 536 -16.18 21.14 6.17
C SER A 536 -16.89 19.80 6.35
N ARG A 537 -17.27 19.50 7.60
CA ARG A 537 -17.79 18.21 8.02
C ARG A 537 -18.83 18.39 9.12
N THR A 538 -19.94 17.67 9.02
CA THR A 538 -20.97 17.60 10.06
C THR A 538 -21.24 16.15 10.45
N LEU A 539 -21.03 15.82 11.72
CA LEU A 539 -21.30 14.51 12.31
C LEU A 539 -22.48 14.64 13.28
N ASN A 540 -23.64 14.12 12.87
CA ASN A 540 -24.85 14.08 13.67
C ASN A 540 -25.02 12.68 14.25
N LEU A 541 -24.37 12.45 15.39
CA LEU A 541 -24.32 11.16 16.07
C LEU A 541 -25.34 11.02 17.20
N GLY A 542 -25.99 12.10 17.65
CA GLY A 542 -27.17 12.03 18.53
C GLY A 542 -26.98 11.13 19.75
N GLU A 543 -27.86 10.13 19.91
CA GLU A 543 -27.80 9.11 20.98
C GLU A 543 -27.19 7.77 20.51
N SER A 544 -26.50 7.76 19.38
CA SER A 544 -25.91 6.54 18.80
C SER A 544 -24.87 5.90 19.70
N THR A 545 -24.61 4.62 19.44
CA THR A 545 -23.42 3.92 19.94
C THR A 545 -22.43 3.74 18.79
N LEU A 546 -21.23 4.29 18.93
CA LEU A 546 -20.10 4.09 18.01
C LEU A 546 -19.15 3.05 18.63
N LYS A 547 -19.19 1.82 18.11
CA LYS A 547 -18.34 0.70 18.54
C LYS A 547 -17.13 0.57 17.63
N ILE A 548 -15.94 0.58 18.22
CA ILE A 548 -14.66 0.59 17.50
C ILE A 548 -13.81 -0.58 17.99
N ASN A 549 -13.55 -1.52 17.09
CA ASN A 549 -12.90 -2.79 17.40
C ASN A 549 -11.37 -2.80 17.12
N ASN A 550 -10.77 -1.66 16.79
CA ASN A 550 -9.33 -1.58 16.49
C ASN A 550 -8.45 -2.08 17.64
N SER A 551 -7.72 -3.16 17.39
CA SER A 551 -6.73 -3.74 18.30
C SER A 551 -5.31 -3.67 17.69
N SER A 552 -4.90 -2.52 17.14
CA SER A 552 -3.59 -2.39 16.48
C SER A 552 -2.50 -1.84 17.40
N ARG A 553 -1.39 -2.59 17.56
CA ARG A 553 -0.23 -2.15 18.35
C ARG A 553 0.54 -1.04 17.64
N SER A 554 0.47 -1.01 16.31
CA SER A 554 1.18 -0.03 15.47
C SER A 554 0.78 1.40 15.82
N LYS A 555 1.76 2.29 15.95
CA LYS A 555 1.54 3.73 16.22
C LYS A 555 0.79 4.46 15.09
N LEU A 556 0.67 3.84 13.91
CA LEU A 556 0.28 4.54 12.68
C LEU A 556 -1.24 4.65 12.43
N LYS A 557 -2.08 3.86 13.10
CA LYS A 557 -3.54 3.86 12.84
C LYS A 557 -4.34 3.85 14.15
N PRO A 558 -4.85 5.01 14.62
CA PRO A 558 -5.76 5.05 15.76
C PRO A 558 -7.09 4.34 15.44
N GLY A 559 -7.79 3.90 16.49
CA GLY A 559 -9.15 3.36 16.37
C GLY A 559 -10.16 4.47 16.09
N LEU A 560 -10.03 5.60 16.79
CA LEU A 560 -10.77 6.82 16.50
C LEU A 560 -9.81 7.96 16.27
N SER A 561 -9.99 8.71 15.19
CA SER A 561 -9.26 9.95 14.93
C SER A 561 -10.18 11.03 14.41
N LEU A 562 -10.17 12.19 15.07
CA LEU A 562 -10.96 13.34 14.70
C LEU A 562 -10.08 14.60 14.64
N ASN A 563 -10.03 15.24 13.48
CA ASN A 563 -9.67 16.64 13.36
C ASN A 563 -10.89 17.49 13.72
N ASN A 564 -10.80 18.36 14.73
CA ASN A 564 -11.89 19.25 15.14
C ASN A 564 -11.91 20.60 14.40
N GLU A 565 -11.02 20.81 13.43
CA GLU A 565 -11.12 21.97 12.53
C GLU A 565 -12.25 21.78 11.52
N ASN A 566 -13.10 22.79 11.35
CA ASN A 566 -14.25 22.75 10.43
C ASN A 566 -15.19 21.54 10.66
N LEU A 567 -15.28 21.05 11.90
CA LEU A 567 -16.14 19.95 12.31
C LEU A 567 -17.31 20.46 13.16
N GLN A 568 -18.54 20.21 12.70
CA GLN A 568 -19.74 20.30 13.54
C GLN A 568 -20.03 18.92 14.12
N PHE A 569 -19.82 18.76 15.44
CA PHE A 569 -19.99 17.47 16.13
C PHE A 569 -21.20 17.49 17.08
N ASN A 570 -22.32 16.92 16.63
CA ASN A 570 -23.59 16.90 17.36
C ASN A 570 -23.82 15.53 18.02
N GLN A 571 -23.70 15.47 19.35
CA GLN A 571 -23.42 14.24 20.10
C GLN A 571 -24.29 14.03 21.38
N SER A 572 -25.53 14.52 21.42
CA SER A 572 -26.36 14.64 22.65
C SER A 572 -26.16 13.56 23.73
N LYS A 573 -26.24 12.27 23.41
CA LYS A 573 -25.94 11.15 24.33
C LYS A 573 -25.06 10.06 23.70
N LEU A 574 -24.15 10.45 22.81
CA LEU A 574 -23.29 9.53 22.10
C LEU A 574 -22.47 8.65 23.06
N LYS A 575 -22.46 7.34 22.80
CA LYS A 575 -21.57 6.39 23.47
C LYS A 575 -20.50 5.93 22.49
N ILE A 576 -19.25 6.18 22.81
CA ILE A 576 -18.10 5.64 22.07
C ILE A 576 -17.54 4.46 22.86
N GLU A 577 -17.59 3.26 22.27
CA GLU A 577 -17.10 2.02 22.88
C GLU A 577 -15.89 1.51 22.11
N MET A 578 -14.71 1.62 22.73
CA MET A 578 -13.46 1.10 22.17
C MET A 578 -13.12 -0.24 22.82
N THR A 579 -13.14 -1.31 22.04
CA THR A 579 -13.09 -2.71 22.53
C THR A 579 -11.73 -3.39 22.31
N GLY A 580 -10.90 -2.82 21.44
CA GLY A 580 -9.59 -3.40 21.14
C GLY A 580 -8.58 -3.25 22.28
N GLU A 581 -7.68 -4.22 22.38
CA GLU A 581 -6.63 -4.30 23.42
C GLU A 581 -5.69 -3.08 23.40
N TRP A 582 -5.41 -2.52 22.22
CA TRP A 582 -4.54 -1.35 22.05
C TRP A 582 -5.31 -0.14 21.52
N ALA A 583 -6.52 0.07 22.06
CA ALA A 583 -7.42 1.14 21.64
C ALA A 583 -6.75 2.52 21.73
N LYS A 584 -6.84 3.26 20.62
CA LYS A 584 -6.23 4.59 20.45
C LYS A 584 -7.29 5.59 20.03
N PHE A 585 -7.57 6.53 20.92
CA PHE A 585 -8.43 7.66 20.70
C PHE A 585 -7.55 8.88 20.42
N LYS A 586 -7.78 9.56 19.29
CA LYS A 586 -7.02 10.75 18.90
C LYS A 586 -7.96 11.88 18.51
N VAL A 587 -7.73 13.05 19.09
CA VAL A 587 -8.35 14.32 18.69
C VAL A 587 -7.24 15.35 18.47
N TYR A 588 -7.34 16.13 17.41
CA TYR A 588 -6.41 17.23 17.14
C TYR A 588 -7.10 18.36 16.36
N GLY A 589 -6.41 19.48 16.22
CA GLY A 589 -6.95 20.68 15.55
C GLY A 589 -8.02 21.38 16.39
N GLY A 590 -8.29 22.65 16.06
CA GLY A 590 -9.30 23.47 16.74
C GLY A 590 -9.08 23.65 18.25
N ASP A 591 -10.04 24.29 18.93
CA ASP A 591 -9.95 24.57 20.36
C ASP A 591 -10.53 23.45 21.23
N THR A 592 -11.85 23.43 21.39
CA THR A 592 -12.55 22.54 22.35
C THR A 592 -13.51 21.63 21.63
N ILE A 593 -13.56 20.35 22.03
CA ILE A 593 -14.55 19.37 21.59
C ILE A 593 -15.22 18.71 22.79
N HIS A 594 -16.51 18.38 22.66
CA HIS A 594 -17.32 17.76 23.71
C HIS A 594 -17.71 16.34 23.34
N PHE A 595 -17.64 15.44 24.32
CA PHE A 595 -18.08 14.06 24.24
C PHE A 595 -18.98 13.72 25.44
N HIS A 596 -20.01 12.94 25.20
CA HIS A 596 -20.90 12.46 26.25
C HIS A 596 -20.23 11.29 27.00
N GLN A 597 -20.16 10.11 26.40
CA GLN A 597 -19.51 8.96 27.03
C GLN A 597 -18.44 8.32 26.12
N LEU A 598 -17.25 8.13 26.67
CA LEU A 598 -16.19 7.29 26.08
C LEU A 598 -15.92 6.10 27.01
N SER A 599 -15.82 4.90 26.47
CA SER A 599 -15.58 3.69 27.25
C SER A 599 -14.56 2.81 26.55
N PHE A 600 -13.41 2.66 27.19
CA PHE A 600 -12.42 1.65 26.84
C PHE A 600 -12.77 0.38 27.62
N THR A 601 -13.23 -0.66 26.93
CA THR A 601 -13.91 -1.81 27.57
C THR A 601 -13.01 -3.02 27.79
N ASN A 602 -11.84 -3.06 27.14
CA ASN A 602 -10.89 -4.15 27.31
C ASN A 602 -10.17 -4.05 28.68
N THR A 603 -10.39 -5.02 29.55
CA THR A 603 -9.81 -5.06 30.92
C THR A 603 -8.32 -5.33 30.93
N ASN A 604 -7.81 -6.01 29.90
CA ASN A 604 -6.39 -6.36 29.77
C ASN A 604 -5.67 -5.39 28.82
N GLY A 605 -6.41 -4.43 28.25
CA GLY A 605 -5.91 -3.51 27.25
C GLY A 605 -5.02 -2.43 27.84
N SER A 606 -4.13 -1.91 26.98
CA SER A 606 -3.43 -0.65 27.20
C SER A 606 -3.98 0.37 26.21
N THR A 607 -4.52 1.48 26.70
CA THR A 607 -5.21 2.45 25.84
C THR A 607 -4.50 3.79 25.81
N TRP A 608 -4.73 4.53 24.73
CA TRP A 608 -4.19 5.87 24.54
C TRP A 608 -5.32 6.85 24.28
N LEU A 609 -5.39 7.89 25.10
CA LEU A 609 -6.20 9.08 24.87
C LEU A 609 -5.24 10.21 24.48
N TRP A 610 -5.16 10.49 23.18
CA TRP A 610 -4.37 11.58 22.62
C TRP A 610 -5.26 12.79 22.35
N ASN A 611 -5.22 13.76 23.26
CA ASN A 611 -5.69 15.09 22.94
C ASN A 611 -4.53 15.98 22.47
N LEU A 612 -4.65 16.51 21.26
CA LEU A 612 -3.75 17.48 20.65
C LEU A 612 -4.48 18.80 20.32
N SER A 613 -5.77 18.92 20.65
CA SER A 613 -6.50 20.20 20.65
C SER A 613 -6.26 20.96 21.97
N SER A 614 -6.81 22.17 22.09
CA SER A 614 -6.75 22.94 23.35
C SER A 614 -7.36 22.16 24.52
N TYR A 615 -8.58 21.62 24.34
CA TYR A 615 -9.26 20.76 25.32
C TYR A 615 -10.17 19.71 24.65
N SER A 616 -10.21 18.50 25.23
CA SER A 616 -11.31 17.56 25.05
C SER A 616 -12.11 17.45 26.35
N ILE A 617 -13.42 17.60 26.27
CA ILE A 617 -14.34 17.59 27.41
C ILE A 617 -15.21 16.34 27.35
N PHE A 618 -15.24 15.56 28.42
CA PHE A 618 -16.01 14.33 28.51
C PHE A 618 -16.97 14.39 29.70
N GLN A 619 -18.25 14.08 29.49
CA GLN A 619 -19.17 13.90 30.62
C GLN A 619 -18.85 12.62 31.39
N LYS A 620 -18.49 11.54 30.71
CA LYS A 620 -17.99 10.31 31.35
C LYS A 620 -16.93 9.62 30.52
N VAL A 621 -15.84 9.23 31.16
CA VAL A 621 -14.86 8.29 30.59
C VAL A 621 -14.71 7.07 31.49
N VAL A 622 -14.70 5.89 30.89
CA VAL A 622 -14.46 4.61 31.58
C VAL A 622 -13.20 3.98 31.02
N PHE A 623 -12.27 3.65 31.91
CA PHE A 623 -11.07 2.89 31.57
C PHE A 623 -11.11 1.52 32.25
N ALA A 624 -11.38 0.46 31.49
CA ALA A 624 -11.39 -0.91 32.01
C ALA A 624 -9.99 -1.49 32.26
N GLY A 625 -8.98 -0.98 31.55
CA GLY A 625 -7.57 -1.39 31.66
C GLY A 625 -6.61 -0.22 31.87
N ASN A 626 -5.34 -0.43 31.57
CA ASN A 626 -4.28 0.58 31.64
C ASN A 626 -4.54 1.72 30.64
N ALA A 627 -4.21 2.96 31.00
CA ALA A 627 -4.38 4.09 30.08
C ALA A 627 -3.23 5.11 30.15
N SER A 628 -2.84 5.60 28.97
CA SER A 628 -1.98 6.77 28.80
C SER A 628 -2.81 7.96 28.29
N ILE A 629 -2.82 9.06 29.04
CA ILE A 629 -3.66 10.23 28.80
C ILE A 629 -2.76 11.43 28.47
N TYR A 630 -2.94 12.01 27.28
CA TYR A 630 -2.16 13.12 26.76
C TYR A 630 -3.02 14.36 26.51
N GLY A 631 -2.35 15.51 26.45
CA GLY A 631 -2.99 16.81 26.29
C GLY A 631 -3.74 17.28 27.53
N ASN A 632 -4.37 18.43 27.43
CA ASN A 632 -5.25 18.93 28.47
C ASN A 632 -6.66 18.36 28.26
N ASN A 633 -7.26 17.77 29.27
CA ASN A 633 -8.63 17.23 29.17
C ASN A 633 -9.48 17.68 30.35
N MET A 634 -10.79 17.64 30.17
CA MET A 634 -11.77 17.86 31.24
C MET A 634 -12.71 16.66 31.30
N PHE A 635 -12.96 16.17 32.51
CA PHE A 635 -13.83 15.04 32.77
C PHE A 635 -14.84 15.44 33.84
N ASP A 636 -16.13 15.28 33.60
CA ASP A 636 -17.09 15.33 34.70
C ASP A 636 -16.87 14.09 35.57
N ILE A 637 -17.01 12.91 34.98
CA ILE A 637 -16.76 11.63 35.65
C ILE A 637 -15.62 10.88 34.96
N MET A 638 -14.56 10.58 35.71
CA MET A 638 -13.50 9.66 35.29
C MET A 638 -13.62 8.37 36.09
N SER A 639 -13.94 7.26 35.43
CA SER A 639 -14.05 5.94 36.05
C SER A 639 -12.80 5.12 35.76
N LEU A 640 -12.11 4.74 36.83
CA LEU A 640 -10.88 3.95 36.82
C LEU A 640 -11.18 2.52 37.28
N SER A 641 -10.30 1.61 36.91
CA SER A 641 -10.31 0.20 37.28
C SER A 641 -9.16 -0.13 38.22
N LYS A 642 -9.38 -1.17 39.03
CA LYS A 642 -8.44 -1.68 40.05
C LYS A 642 -7.21 -2.32 39.41
N ALA A 643 -6.09 -2.23 40.13
CA ALA A 643 -4.79 -2.78 39.71
C ALA A 643 -4.34 -2.38 38.28
N CYS A 644 -4.76 -1.19 37.84
CA CYS A 644 -4.36 -0.58 36.56
C CYS A 644 -3.40 0.59 36.78
N VAL A 645 -2.66 0.93 35.72
CA VAL A 645 -1.74 2.07 35.67
C VAL A 645 -2.32 3.15 34.75
N TYR A 646 -2.50 4.34 35.33
CA TYR A 646 -2.95 5.55 34.64
C TYR A 646 -1.80 6.53 34.55
N SER A 647 -1.33 6.78 33.33
CA SER A 647 -0.18 7.65 33.08
C SER A 647 -0.62 8.95 32.42
N LEU A 648 -0.36 10.09 33.06
CA LEU A 648 -0.74 11.43 32.60
C LEU A 648 0.46 12.15 31.96
N GLN A 649 0.27 12.84 30.85
CA GLN A 649 1.38 13.57 30.21
C GLN A 649 1.94 14.67 31.12
N SER A 650 3.26 14.65 31.31
CA SER A 650 3.99 15.64 32.11
C SER A 650 3.73 17.07 31.63
N GLY A 651 3.47 17.99 32.56
CA GLY A 651 3.17 19.40 32.29
C GLY A 651 1.78 19.68 31.73
N ARG A 652 0.96 18.66 31.45
CA ARG A 652 -0.43 18.83 31.01
C ARG A 652 -1.43 18.66 32.14
N THR A 653 -2.60 19.27 32.00
CA THR A 653 -3.61 19.35 33.05
C THR A 653 -4.82 18.49 32.75
N GLN A 654 -5.13 17.56 33.65
CA GLN A 654 -6.40 16.85 33.66
C GLN A 654 -7.33 17.53 34.66
N THR A 655 -8.46 18.06 34.18
CA THR A 655 -9.45 18.73 35.02
C THR A 655 -10.59 17.78 35.33
N ILE A 656 -10.94 17.63 36.61
CA ILE A 656 -12.07 16.85 37.10
C ILE A 656 -13.16 17.84 37.53
N ASN A 657 -14.30 17.83 36.86
CA ASN A 657 -15.40 18.73 37.22
C ASN A 657 -16.24 18.12 38.35
N ASP A 658 -16.64 16.86 38.25
CA ASP A 658 -17.44 16.16 39.28
C ASP A 658 -16.57 15.23 40.12
N LYS A 659 -16.23 14.02 39.66
CA LYS A 659 -15.52 13.03 40.49
C LYS A 659 -14.65 12.05 39.71
N ILE A 660 -13.69 11.46 40.41
CA ILE A 660 -13.01 10.24 40.01
C ILE A 660 -13.70 9.08 40.73
N ILE A 661 -14.19 8.10 39.98
CA ILE A 661 -14.66 6.83 40.54
C ILE A 661 -13.47 5.87 40.51
N ALA A 662 -12.90 5.62 41.69
CA ALA A 662 -11.89 4.60 41.92
C ALA A 662 -12.50 3.45 42.75
N PRO A 663 -12.17 2.19 42.47
CA PRO A 663 -12.64 1.06 43.27
C PRO A 663 -12.04 1.08 44.68
N VAL A 664 -12.85 0.72 45.67
CA VAL A 664 -12.53 0.79 47.12
C VAL A 664 -12.19 -0.59 47.72
N SER A 665 -11.71 -1.53 46.90
CA SER A 665 -11.69 -2.97 47.22
C SER A 665 -10.29 -3.55 47.45
N CYS A 666 -10.27 -4.73 48.08
CA CYS A 666 -9.14 -5.59 48.41
C CYS A 666 -8.36 -6.24 47.25
N GLU A 667 -8.53 -5.76 46.02
CA GLU A 667 -8.06 -6.43 44.79
C GLU A 667 -6.88 -5.70 44.11
N GLY A 668 -6.00 -5.09 44.91
CA GLY A 668 -4.79 -4.42 44.45
C GLY A 668 -4.92 -2.92 44.18
N THR A 669 -3.80 -2.22 44.33
CA THR A 669 -3.70 -0.75 44.25
C THR A 669 -3.69 -0.26 42.80
N LEU A 670 -4.43 0.81 42.49
CA LEU A 670 -4.29 1.51 41.21
C LEU A 670 -3.16 2.54 41.28
N ILE A 671 -2.39 2.70 40.20
CA ILE A 671 -1.31 3.71 40.12
C ILE A 671 -1.76 4.87 39.26
N LEU A 672 -1.66 6.09 39.79
CA LEU A 672 -1.77 7.33 39.01
C LEU A 672 -0.40 8.04 39.00
N LYS A 673 0.17 8.19 37.81
CA LYS A 673 1.51 8.74 37.65
C LYS A 673 1.65 9.68 36.45
N SER A 674 2.72 10.46 36.42
CA SER A 674 3.17 11.08 35.17
C SER A 674 3.77 10.04 34.21
N ILE A 675 3.60 10.27 32.91
CA ILE A 675 4.28 9.51 31.82
C ILE A 675 5.79 9.72 31.88
N SER A 676 6.23 10.95 32.15
CA SER A 676 7.66 11.30 32.17
C SER A 676 8.15 11.29 33.61
N ASN A 677 8.94 10.28 33.95
CA ASN A 677 9.47 10.12 35.29
C ASN A 677 10.16 11.40 35.75
N GLY A 678 9.73 11.90 36.89
CA GLY A 678 10.33 13.06 37.51
C GLY A 678 9.84 14.42 37.05
N SER A 679 8.94 14.46 36.07
CA SER A 679 8.29 15.68 35.61
C SER A 679 6.80 15.56 35.90
N ALA A 680 6.28 16.42 36.77
CA ALA A 680 4.92 16.27 37.25
C ALA A 680 3.85 16.51 36.16
N ALA A 681 2.78 15.72 36.16
CA ALA A 681 1.53 16.02 35.48
C ALA A 681 0.60 16.79 36.43
N ASN A 682 -0.34 17.57 35.89
CA ASN A 682 -1.23 18.40 36.71
C ASN A 682 -2.63 17.78 36.82
N LEU A 683 -3.18 17.72 38.03
CA LEU A 683 -4.56 17.33 38.33
C LEU A 683 -5.31 18.52 38.94
N LYS A 684 -6.43 18.92 38.36
CA LYS A 684 -7.24 20.06 38.81
C LYS A 684 -8.66 19.62 39.11
N LYS A 685 -9.17 19.83 40.32
CA LYS A 685 -10.58 19.65 40.68
C LYS A 685 -11.31 21.00 40.58
N GLN A 686 -12.49 21.01 39.96
CA GLN A 686 -13.46 22.10 40.11
C GLN A 686 -14.34 21.81 41.32
N GLY A 687 -14.48 22.75 42.26
CA GLY A 687 -15.15 22.53 43.55
C GLY A 687 -14.17 22.24 44.69
N ASP A 688 -14.69 21.81 45.83
CA ASP A 688 -13.98 22.01 47.10
C ASP A 688 -13.01 20.89 47.47
N THR A 689 -13.33 19.62 47.16
CA THR A 689 -12.51 18.47 47.61
C THR A 689 -12.45 17.35 46.58
N LEU A 690 -11.27 16.78 46.40
CA LEU A 690 -11.05 15.49 45.73
C LEU A 690 -10.44 14.50 46.73
N LEU A 691 -11.22 13.49 47.11
CA LEU A 691 -10.77 12.35 47.92
C LEU A 691 -10.48 11.16 47.00
N LEU A 692 -9.28 10.61 47.12
CA LEU A 692 -8.89 9.34 46.51
C LEU A 692 -8.50 8.35 47.59
N GLU A 693 -8.89 7.09 47.43
CA GLU A 693 -8.58 6.02 48.38
C GLU A 693 -7.91 4.85 47.63
N HIS A 694 -7.00 4.13 48.30
CA HIS A 694 -6.35 2.93 47.75
C HIS A 694 -5.59 3.17 46.44
N ILE A 695 -4.81 4.25 46.42
CA ILE A 695 -4.07 4.73 45.23
C ILE A 695 -2.59 4.91 45.51
N SER A 696 -1.73 4.56 44.55
CA SER A 696 -0.33 4.99 44.54
C SER A 696 -0.19 6.20 43.61
N LEU A 697 0.50 7.24 44.09
CA LEU A 697 0.68 8.50 43.38
C LEU A 697 2.15 8.73 43.08
N ARG A 698 2.47 9.19 41.86
CA ARG A 698 3.83 9.64 41.52
C ARG A 698 3.83 10.80 40.56
N ASP A 699 4.70 11.78 40.79
CA ASP A 699 4.87 12.91 39.87
C ASP A 699 3.52 13.60 39.57
N ILE A 700 2.63 13.74 40.56
CA ILE A 700 1.32 14.41 40.40
C ILE A 700 1.32 15.74 41.17
N ARG A 701 1.21 16.84 40.43
CA ARG A 701 0.94 18.17 40.98
C ARG A 701 -0.57 18.42 40.99
N VAL A 702 -1.13 18.74 42.13
CA VAL A 702 -2.52 19.21 42.22
C VAL A 702 -2.61 20.73 42.14
N VAL A 703 -3.73 21.25 41.64
CA VAL A 703 -3.93 22.69 41.38
C VAL A 703 -4.94 23.27 42.37
N SER A 704 -4.54 24.31 43.12
CA SER A 704 -5.38 25.04 44.08
C SER A 704 -6.57 25.76 43.39
N PRO A 705 -7.66 26.11 44.12
CA PRO A 705 -7.84 26.09 45.58
C PRO A 705 -8.48 24.82 46.18
N ALA A 706 -8.80 23.80 45.37
CA ALA A 706 -9.42 22.58 45.90
C ALA A 706 -8.52 21.87 46.93
N VAL A 707 -9.15 21.15 47.86
CA VAL A 707 -8.50 20.27 48.83
C VAL A 707 -8.29 18.89 48.21
N TYR A 708 -7.08 18.34 48.32
CA TYR A 708 -6.73 17.05 47.73
C TYR A 708 -6.23 16.11 48.83
N ILE A 709 -6.96 15.03 49.05
CA ILE A 709 -6.69 14.04 50.10
C ILE A 709 -6.55 12.67 49.43
N ALA A 710 -5.44 12.00 49.67
CA ALA A 710 -5.23 10.60 49.30
C ALA A 710 -5.09 9.76 50.57
N LYS A 711 -6.07 8.89 50.85
CA LYS A 711 -6.05 7.97 51.99
C LYS A 711 -5.75 6.55 51.55
N ASN A 712 -5.23 5.74 52.47
CA ASN A 712 -4.80 4.38 52.17
C ASN A 712 -3.88 4.38 50.92
N ALA A 713 -3.03 5.40 50.82
CA ALA A 713 -2.35 5.80 49.60
C ALA A 713 -0.84 5.72 49.76
N VAL A 714 -0.13 5.54 48.65
CA VAL A 714 1.33 5.48 48.68
C VAL A 714 1.92 6.64 47.89
N ASP A 715 2.73 7.43 48.58
CA ASP A 715 3.52 8.49 47.97
C ASP A 715 4.81 7.91 47.38
N LEU A 716 4.85 7.77 46.05
CA LEU A 716 6.04 7.33 45.31
C LEU A 716 6.98 8.48 44.93
N GLY A 717 6.74 9.67 45.48
CA GLY A 717 7.59 10.84 45.34
C GLY A 717 7.12 11.85 44.28
N ASN A 718 7.59 13.09 44.47
CA ASN A 718 7.33 14.25 43.60
C ASN A 718 5.83 14.56 43.41
N ASN A 719 5.01 14.26 44.42
CA ASN A 719 3.62 14.68 44.49
C ASN A 719 3.54 16.06 45.16
N ILE A 720 2.95 17.05 44.48
CA ILE A 720 3.06 18.47 44.86
C ILE A 720 1.69 19.09 45.10
N GLY A 721 1.51 19.75 46.24
CA GLY A 721 0.30 20.52 46.57
C GLY A 721 -0.83 19.73 47.22
N TRP A 722 -0.63 18.43 47.48
CA TRP A 722 -1.60 17.59 48.20
C TRP A 722 -1.76 18.08 49.64
N THR A 723 -2.99 18.10 50.15
CA THR A 723 -3.28 18.47 51.54
C THR A 723 -2.86 17.35 52.48
N GLU A 724 -3.12 16.10 52.09
CA GLU A 724 -2.77 14.90 52.83
C GLU A 724 -2.52 13.74 51.86
N ILE A 725 -1.42 13.02 52.06
CA ILE A 725 -1.20 11.67 51.51
C ILE A 725 -0.88 10.78 52.70
N SER A 726 -1.84 9.93 53.10
CA SER A 726 -1.70 9.05 54.26
C SER A 726 -1.75 7.58 53.83
N GLY A 727 -0.78 6.81 54.31
CA GLY A 727 -0.59 5.40 53.96
C GLY A 727 -1.43 4.43 54.80
N THR A 728 -1.43 3.18 54.35
CA THR A 728 -1.85 2.01 55.14
C THR A 728 -0.66 1.48 55.94
N GLU A 729 -0.93 0.94 57.13
CA GLU A 729 0.07 0.21 57.92
C GLU A 729 0.62 -0.98 57.12
N LYS A 730 1.92 -1.24 57.25
CA LYS A 730 2.54 -2.41 56.62
C LYS A 730 2.03 -3.69 57.31
N ARG A 731 1.60 -4.66 56.52
CA ARG A 731 1.27 -6.02 56.98
C ARG A 731 2.06 -7.04 56.18
N GLU A 732 2.22 -8.22 56.75
CA GLU A 732 2.84 -9.35 56.08
C GLU A 732 1.75 -10.31 55.58
N LEU A 733 1.82 -10.68 54.31
CA LEU A 733 0.91 -11.59 53.64
C LEU A 733 1.66 -12.83 53.18
N PHE A 734 1.12 -13.99 53.52
CA PHE A 734 1.63 -15.30 53.16
C PHE A 734 0.79 -15.89 52.03
N TRP A 735 1.47 -16.46 51.03
CA TRP A 735 0.80 -17.28 50.03
C TRP A 735 0.39 -18.63 50.62
N VAL A 736 -0.85 -19.06 50.40
CA VAL A 736 -1.42 -20.32 50.91
C VAL A 736 -2.21 -21.05 49.82
N GLY A 737 -2.48 -22.35 50.00
CA GLY A 737 -3.39 -23.09 49.11
C GLY A 737 -2.79 -23.69 47.83
N GLY A 738 -1.46 -23.64 47.65
CA GLY A 738 -0.78 -24.28 46.52
C GLY A 738 -0.76 -23.43 45.24
N PRO A 739 -0.72 -24.04 44.03
CA PRO A 739 -0.63 -23.30 42.78
C PRO A 739 -1.90 -22.49 42.50
N GLY A 740 -1.77 -21.29 41.93
CA GLY A 740 -2.89 -20.37 41.77
C GLY A 740 -2.57 -19.04 41.10
N ASP A 741 -3.57 -18.16 41.07
CA ASP A 741 -3.47 -16.80 40.51
C ASP A 741 -3.18 -15.78 41.63
N TRP A 742 -2.15 -14.95 41.43
CA TRP A 742 -1.76 -13.88 42.36
C TRP A 742 -2.94 -13.01 42.80
N ASN A 743 -3.90 -12.80 41.91
CA ASN A 743 -5.04 -11.92 42.14
C ASN A 743 -6.25 -12.61 42.81
N ASP A 744 -6.13 -13.88 43.22
CA ASP A 744 -7.16 -14.58 43.97
C ASP A 744 -6.91 -14.45 45.49
N GLU A 745 -7.87 -13.81 46.18
CA GLU A 745 -7.86 -13.56 47.62
C GLU A 745 -7.75 -14.86 48.45
N GLN A 746 -8.21 -15.99 47.90
CA GLN A 746 -8.12 -17.29 48.58
C GLN A 746 -6.68 -17.79 48.75
N HIS A 747 -5.71 -17.19 48.06
CA HIS A 747 -4.30 -17.53 48.21
C HIS A 747 -3.54 -16.63 49.17
N TRP A 748 -4.17 -15.65 49.83
CA TRP A 748 -3.50 -14.74 50.76
C TRP A 748 -3.97 -14.92 52.20
N SER A 749 -3.02 -14.92 53.15
CA SER A 749 -3.28 -15.05 54.59
C SER A 749 -2.35 -14.16 55.43
N LEU A 750 -2.78 -13.76 56.64
CA LEU A 750 -1.93 -13.02 57.61
C LEU A 750 -0.94 -13.91 58.36
N SER A 751 -0.98 -15.24 58.14
CA SER A 751 -0.08 -16.19 58.78
C SER A 751 0.25 -17.33 57.83
N SER A 752 1.49 -17.84 57.91
CA SER A 752 1.92 -19.05 57.21
C SER A 752 0.98 -20.24 57.51
N ASN A 753 0.51 -20.93 56.48
CA ASN A 753 -0.48 -22.02 56.54
C ASN A 753 -1.85 -21.63 57.16
N GLY A 754 -2.17 -20.33 57.21
CA GLY A 754 -3.48 -19.85 57.66
C GLY A 754 -4.58 -20.10 56.63
N ALA A 755 -5.81 -19.75 57.01
CA ALA A 755 -6.92 -19.70 56.05
C ALA A 755 -6.67 -18.58 55.04
N GLY A 756 -6.97 -18.86 53.76
CA GLY A 756 -7.00 -17.85 52.71
C GLY A 756 -8.20 -16.91 52.84
N GLY A 757 -8.19 -15.82 52.07
CA GLY A 757 -9.24 -14.81 52.03
C GLY A 757 -8.79 -13.40 52.41
N GLU A 758 -7.48 -13.17 52.56
CA GLU A 758 -6.95 -11.82 52.73
C GLU A 758 -6.89 -11.05 51.40
N CYS A 759 -6.91 -9.73 51.53
CA CYS A 759 -6.82 -8.82 50.40
C CYS A 759 -5.49 -8.99 49.65
N VAL A 760 -5.54 -8.99 48.32
CA VAL A 760 -4.39 -9.10 47.41
C VAL A 760 -3.32 -8.06 47.79
N PRO A 761 -2.03 -8.42 47.76
CA PRO A 761 -0.94 -7.52 48.13
C PRO A 761 -0.97 -6.15 47.44
N THR A 762 -0.72 -5.14 48.25
CA THR A 762 -0.55 -3.75 47.86
C THR A 762 0.93 -3.36 47.88
N THR A 763 1.23 -2.12 47.52
CA THR A 763 2.59 -1.57 47.54
C THR A 763 3.18 -1.41 48.96
N GLN A 764 2.39 -1.61 50.03
CA GLN A 764 2.83 -1.57 51.43
C GLN A 764 2.94 -2.96 52.08
N ASP A 765 2.47 -4.01 51.39
CA ASP A 765 2.40 -5.34 51.98
C ASP A 765 3.72 -6.09 51.75
N ILE A 766 4.24 -6.69 52.82
CA ILE A 766 5.36 -7.65 52.72
C ILE A 766 4.78 -8.97 52.23
N VAL A 767 5.24 -9.45 51.09
CA VAL A 767 4.77 -10.71 50.50
C VAL A 767 5.77 -11.80 50.78
N SER A 768 5.33 -12.85 51.47
CA SER A 768 6.15 -13.96 51.94
C SER A 768 5.68 -15.30 51.37
N PHE A 769 6.62 -16.02 50.76
CA PHE A 769 6.45 -17.39 50.28
C PHE A 769 7.34 -18.32 51.10
N ASP A 770 6.77 -19.38 51.67
CA ASP A 770 7.51 -20.34 52.48
C ASP A 770 7.14 -21.80 52.15
N GLN A 771 7.64 -22.74 52.95
CA GLN A 771 7.41 -24.17 52.74
C GLN A 771 5.92 -24.57 52.75
N ASN A 772 5.05 -23.78 53.38
CA ASN A 772 3.61 -24.03 53.46
C ASN A 772 2.84 -23.38 52.31
N SER A 773 3.49 -22.54 51.51
CA SER A 773 2.88 -21.89 50.33
C SER A 773 2.58 -22.88 49.20
N PHE A 774 3.32 -23.99 49.13
CA PHE A 774 3.28 -24.93 48.02
C PHE A 774 3.00 -26.36 48.50
N SER A 775 2.31 -27.12 47.66
CA SER A 775 1.87 -28.50 47.91
C SER A 775 2.72 -29.54 47.17
N GLY A 776 3.49 -29.11 46.16
CA GLY A 776 4.35 -29.97 45.38
C GLY A 776 5.45 -29.22 44.63
N ARG A 777 6.43 -29.99 44.14
CA ARG A 777 7.55 -29.49 43.34
C ARG A 777 7.03 -28.93 42.00
N GLY A 778 7.43 -27.70 41.65
CA GLY A 778 7.00 -27.05 40.41
C GLY A 778 5.66 -26.35 40.47
N ASP A 779 5.06 -26.21 41.66
CA ASP A 779 3.84 -25.43 41.84
C ASP A 779 4.02 -24.00 41.31
N ARG A 780 2.98 -23.52 40.63
CA ARG A 780 3.02 -22.31 39.82
C ARG A 780 2.10 -21.24 40.37
N ILE A 781 2.65 -20.05 40.51
CA ILE A 781 1.90 -18.81 40.68
C ILE A 781 1.85 -18.08 39.34
N THR A 782 0.65 -17.73 38.91
CA THR A 782 0.41 -16.96 37.69
C THR A 782 -0.08 -15.56 38.00
N VAL A 783 0.42 -14.57 37.26
CA VAL A 783 -0.11 -13.21 37.22
C VAL A 783 -0.72 -13.03 35.84
N ASP A 784 -2.03 -13.27 35.70
CA ASP A 784 -2.67 -13.43 34.38
C ASP A 784 -3.40 -12.19 33.85
N LYS A 785 -4.04 -11.40 34.73
CA LYS A 785 -5.01 -10.35 34.34
C LYS A 785 -4.64 -8.95 34.80
N ARG A 786 -3.70 -8.80 35.75
CA ARG A 786 -3.40 -7.54 36.45
C ARG A 786 -1.97 -7.50 36.99
N ASN A 787 -1.47 -6.30 37.32
CA ASN A 787 -0.12 -6.13 37.88
C ASN A 787 -0.01 -6.73 39.29
N ALA A 788 1.18 -7.22 39.64
CA ALA A 788 1.51 -7.68 40.98
C ALA A 788 2.27 -6.58 41.74
N PHE A 789 1.93 -6.39 43.01
CA PHE A 789 2.51 -5.38 43.89
C PHE A 789 3.04 -6.02 45.16
N ALA A 790 4.19 -5.55 45.64
CA ALA A 790 4.71 -5.89 46.95
C ALA A 790 5.55 -4.73 47.49
N TYR A 791 5.58 -4.55 48.81
CA TYR A 791 6.67 -3.82 49.43
C TYR A 791 7.94 -4.68 49.37
N ASP A 792 8.09 -5.65 50.27
CA ASP A 792 9.13 -6.66 50.14
C ASP A 792 8.55 -7.90 49.45
N LEU A 793 9.32 -8.51 48.54
CA LEU A 793 8.98 -9.81 47.95
C LEU A 793 9.99 -10.85 48.44
N LYS A 794 9.55 -11.68 49.39
CA LYS A 794 10.39 -12.63 50.13
C LYS A 794 10.00 -14.06 49.81
N TRP A 795 10.98 -14.83 49.40
CA TRP A 795 10.85 -16.27 49.21
C TRP A 795 11.84 -16.99 50.13
N SER A 796 11.34 -17.97 50.87
CA SER A 796 12.16 -18.81 51.74
C SER A 796 13.01 -19.78 50.92
N ASP A 797 14.25 -20.02 51.36
CA ASP A 797 15.14 -21.01 50.75
C ASP A 797 14.62 -22.46 50.89
N ALA A 798 13.58 -22.70 51.70
CA ALA A 798 12.95 -23.99 51.90
C ALA A 798 11.96 -24.41 50.78
N VAL A 799 11.72 -23.56 49.77
CA VAL A 799 10.76 -23.83 48.69
C VAL A 799 11.42 -24.62 47.55
N ASP A 800 10.84 -25.77 47.18
CA ASP A 800 11.42 -26.69 46.17
C ASP A 800 10.93 -26.40 44.74
N PHE A 801 11.77 -25.72 43.94
CA PHE A 801 11.53 -25.37 42.52
C PHE A 801 10.18 -24.68 42.23
N PRO A 802 9.87 -23.50 42.81
CA PRO A 802 8.63 -22.79 42.50
C PRO A 802 8.66 -22.19 41.08
N VAL A 803 7.50 -22.01 40.48
CA VAL A 803 7.33 -21.30 39.20
C VAL A 803 6.56 -20.00 39.44
N PHE A 804 7.14 -18.84 39.10
CA PHE A 804 6.42 -17.56 39.08
C PHE A 804 6.34 -17.06 37.65
N SER A 805 5.13 -16.87 37.15
CA SER A 805 4.90 -16.63 35.73
C SER A 805 3.88 -15.53 35.49
N ALA A 806 4.09 -14.78 34.42
CA ALA A 806 3.21 -13.70 34.00
C ALA A 806 3.36 -13.50 32.49
N ASP A 807 2.38 -12.88 31.84
CA ASP A 807 2.47 -12.50 30.42
C ASP A 807 3.23 -11.18 30.22
N GLN A 808 3.38 -10.76 28.96
CA GLN A 808 4.13 -9.55 28.61
C GLN A 808 3.42 -8.21 28.91
N TYR A 809 2.19 -8.24 29.43
CA TYR A 809 1.34 -7.07 29.63
C TYR A 809 1.15 -6.70 31.10
N THR A 810 1.39 -7.65 31.98
CA THR A 810 1.47 -7.44 33.42
C THR A 810 2.83 -6.89 33.81
N ALA A 811 2.94 -6.34 35.02
CA ALA A 811 4.18 -5.85 35.58
C ALA A 811 4.27 -6.21 37.06
N LEU A 812 5.49 -6.45 37.53
CA LEU A 812 5.81 -6.68 38.93
C LEU A 812 6.38 -5.39 39.53
N TRP A 813 5.77 -4.88 40.59
CA TRP A 813 6.16 -3.65 41.25
C TRP A 813 6.59 -3.96 42.69
N ILE A 814 7.86 -3.69 43.00
CA ILE A 814 8.49 -3.98 44.28
C ILE A 814 8.97 -2.66 44.88
N PHE A 815 8.44 -2.30 46.05
CA PHE A 815 8.73 -1.01 46.69
C PHE A 815 9.82 -1.06 47.78
N GLY A 816 10.13 -2.27 48.21
CA GLY A 816 11.13 -2.65 49.19
C GLY A 816 12.20 -3.56 48.58
N SER A 817 12.53 -4.64 49.28
CA SER A 817 13.58 -5.59 48.90
C SER A 817 13.03 -6.82 48.18
N LEU A 818 13.86 -7.42 47.33
CA LEU A 818 13.61 -8.71 46.67
C LEU A 818 14.55 -9.77 47.22
N ALA A 819 14.00 -10.91 47.64
CA ALA A 819 14.75 -12.12 47.94
C ALA A 819 14.06 -13.32 47.29
N LEU A 820 14.68 -13.89 46.25
CA LEU A 820 14.21 -15.11 45.57
C LEU A 820 14.84 -16.37 46.19
N PRO A 821 14.22 -17.56 46.11
CA PRO A 821 14.81 -18.80 46.62
C PRO A 821 15.74 -19.42 45.56
N PRO A 822 16.69 -20.30 45.90
CA PRO A 822 17.48 -20.99 44.88
C PRO A 822 16.59 -21.88 43.99
N ASN A 823 17.00 -22.09 42.73
CA ASN A 823 16.35 -23.01 41.78
C ASN A 823 14.89 -22.67 41.39
N MET A 824 14.52 -21.39 41.41
CA MET A 824 13.21 -20.92 40.97
C MET A 824 13.11 -20.84 39.44
N ALA A 825 11.98 -21.29 38.88
CA ALA A 825 11.64 -21.03 37.49
C ALA A 825 10.94 -19.66 37.38
N PHE A 826 11.72 -18.59 37.32
CA PHE A 826 11.22 -17.23 37.14
C PHE A 826 10.85 -17.00 35.66
N ARG A 827 9.56 -17.10 35.32
CA ARG A 827 8.98 -16.98 33.96
C ARG A 827 8.06 -15.76 33.86
N PHE A 828 8.45 -14.67 34.50
CA PHE A 828 7.65 -13.45 34.53
C PHE A 828 7.89 -12.63 33.26
N GLN A 829 6.95 -12.67 32.31
CA GLN A 829 7.14 -11.98 31.03
C GLN A 829 6.85 -10.47 31.07
N GLY A 830 6.45 -9.94 32.21
CA GLY A 830 6.18 -8.51 32.40
C GLY A 830 7.41 -7.69 32.76
N ALA A 831 7.27 -6.35 32.74
CA ALA A 831 8.30 -5.45 33.26
C ALA A 831 8.43 -5.57 34.79
N ILE A 832 9.65 -5.41 35.31
CA ILE A 832 9.94 -5.41 36.75
C ILE A 832 10.34 -4.00 37.17
N HIS A 833 9.61 -3.45 38.13
CA HIS A 833 9.76 -2.10 38.64
C HIS A 833 10.21 -2.17 40.11
N PHE A 834 11.43 -1.71 40.37
CA PHE A 834 11.92 -1.41 41.71
C PHE A 834 11.74 0.08 41.97
N GLU A 835 10.85 0.43 42.91
CA GLU A 835 10.49 1.82 43.16
C GLU A 835 10.50 2.18 44.63
N SER A 836 11.29 3.17 45.05
CA SER A 836 11.39 3.49 46.47
C SER A 836 11.87 4.91 46.67
N SER A 837 11.31 5.59 47.67
CA SER A 837 11.82 6.86 48.18
C SER A 837 12.79 6.69 49.35
N GLU A 838 12.99 5.45 49.80
CA GLU A 838 13.79 5.10 50.97
C GLU A 838 15.09 4.40 50.55
N PRO A 839 16.23 4.71 51.19
CA PRO A 839 17.46 4.00 50.92
C PRO A 839 17.46 2.59 51.55
N GLY A 840 18.50 1.81 51.24
CA GLY A 840 18.79 0.54 51.90
C GLY A 840 17.98 -0.67 51.41
N LYS A 841 17.40 -0.62 50.21
CA LYS A 841 16.71 -1.78 49.63
C LYS A 841 17.73 -2.78 49.10
N THR A 842 17.39 -4.07 49.16
CA THR A 842 18.29 -5.15 48.73
C THR A 842 17.64 -6.01 47.66
N ILE A 843 18.47 -6.54 46.76
CA ILE A 843 18.03 -7.47 45.72
C ILE A 843 18.94 -8.70 45.77
N LYS A 844 18.35 -9.84 46.06
CA LYS A 844 19.00 -11.15 46.06
C LYS A 844 18.22 -12.08 45.14
N THR A 845 18.86 -12.47 44.04
CA THR A 845 18.26 -13.32 43.01
C THR A 845 18.53 -14.80 43.25
N ASN A 846 19.49 -15.17 44.10
CA ASN A 846 20.00 -16.52 44.31
C ASN A 846 20.37 -17.22 42.97
N GLY A 847 20.87 -16.46 41.99
CA GLY A 847 21.28 -16.96 40.67
C GLY A 847 20.11 -17.22 39.71
N ASN A 848 18.87 -16.91 40.10
CA ASN A 848 17.74 -16.97 39.19
C ASN A 848 17.84 -15.86 38.15
N LYS A 849 17.69 -16.25 36.88
CA LYS A 849 17.58 -15.29 35.78
C LYS A 849 16.21 -14.63 35.83
N LEU A 850 16.17 -13.30 35.78
CA LEU A 850 14.92 -12.56 35.58
C LEU A 850 14.56 -12.54 34.09
N HIS A 851 14.51 -13.73 33.48
CA HIS A 851 14.37 -13.95 32.04
C HIS A 851 12.99 -13.52 31.54
N ASN A 852 12.97 -12.76 30.46
CA ASN A 852 11.75 -12.44 29.72
C ASN A 852 12.02 -12.03 28.25
N ILE A 853 11.03 -12.28 27.39
CA ILE A 853 10.87 -11.79 26.03
C ILE A 853 10.57 -10.27 26.05
N LYS A 854 11.60 -9.43 25.77
CA LYS A 854 11.57 -7.94 25.61
C LYS A 854 11.64 -7.10 26.89
N ASN A 855 12.47 -7.46 27.88
CA ASN A 855 12.34 -6.85 29.20
C ASN A 855 13.25 -5.69 29.55
N SER A 856 12.68 -4.82 30.37
CA SER A 856 13.36 -3.71 31.02
C SER A 856 13.16 -3.83 32.53
N VAL A 857 14.24 -3.85 33.31
CA VAL A 857 14.18 -3.68 34.77
C VAL A 857 14.35 -2.19 35.07
N PHE A 858 13.44 -1.62 35.84
CA PHE A 858 13.42 -0.20 36.15
C PHE A 858 13.75 0.03 37.63
N PHE A 859 14.70 0.92 37.89
CA PHE A 859 15.02 1.44 39.22
C PHE A 859 14.63 2.91 39.27
N ASN A 860 13.67 3.26 40.12
CA ASN A 860 13.12 4.61 40.12
C ASN A 860 12.58 5.07 41.47
N GLY A 861 13.20 6.10 42.05
CA GLY A 861 12.62 6.87 43.14
C GLY A 861 13.62 7.83 43.76
N PHE A 862 13.15 9.00 44.19
CA PHE A 862 14.00 10.04 44.76
C PHE A 862 14.38 9.64 46.18
N GLY A 863 15.68 9.45 46.43
CA GLY A 863 16.19 8.90 47.71
C GLY A 863 16.20 7.37 47.78
N GLY A 864 15.69 6.69 46.75
CA GLY A 864 15.77 5.24 46.64
C GLY A 864 17.20 4.75 46.44
N GLU A 865 17.55 3.69 47.15
CA GLU A 865 18.84 3.01 47.02
C GLU A 865 18.60 1.50 47.00
N TRP A 866 19.13 0.82 45.98
CA TRP A 866 19.06 -0.63 45.82
C TRP A 866 20.46 -1.21 45.76
N THR A 867 20.73 -2.19 46.61
CA THR A 867 22.01 -2.91 46.65
C THR A 867 21.81 -4.34 46.17
N LEU A 868 22.55 -4.72 45.13
CA LEU A 868 22.61 -6.09 44.65
C LEU A 868 23.44 -6.95 45.61
N LEU A 869 22.84 -8.02 46.14
CA LEU A 869 23.51 -8.97 47.03
C LEU A 869 24.12 -10.15 46.26
N ASP A 870 23.77 -10.31 44.99
CA ASP A 870 24.34 -11.25 44.02
C ASP A 870 24.20 -10.70 42.58
N GLY A 871 24.67 -11.47 41.59
CA GLY A 871 24.61 -11.06 40.18
C GLY A 871 23.18 -11.00 39.65
N LEU A 872 22.80 -9.85 39.08
CA LEU A 872 21.53 -9.68 38.37
C LEU A 872 21.69 -10.09 36.90
N ASP A 873 21.10 -11.24 36.51
CA ASP A 873 21.12 -11.77 35.15
C ASP A 873 19.72 -11.64 34.49
N LEU A 874 19.65 -10.99 33.33
CA LEU A 874 18.43 -10.83 32.52
C LEU A 874 18.37 -11.79 31.32
N ASP A 875 19.41 -12.60 31.11
CA ASP A 875 19.64 -13.49 29.95
C ASP A 875 19.84 -12.76 28.60
N ASP A 876 20.51 -13.44 27.66
CA ASP A 876 20.80 -12.97 26.30
C ASP A 876 19.93 -13.75 25.29
N ALA A 877 18.72 -13.28 25.02
CA ALA A 877 17.87 -13.90 24.01
C ALA A 877 18.25 -13.34 22.63
N ASP A 878 18.84 -14.19 21.79
CA ASP A 878 19.48 -13.99 20.47
C ASP A 878 18.72 -13.14 19.40
N THR A 879 17.57 -12.54 19.73
CA THR A 879 16.81 -11.67 18.82
C THR A 879 16.19 -10.41 19.46
N LEU A 880 16.28 -10.20 20.79
CA LEU A 880 15.62 -9.08 21.48
C LEU A 880 16.46 -8.55 22.67
N ARG A 881 16.71 -7.23 22.70
CA ARG A 881 17.54 -6.57 23.72
C ARG A 881 16.80 -6.42 25.07
N ASN A 882 17.41 -6.89 26.16
CA ASN A 882 17.00 -6.59 27.54
C ASN A 882 17.73 -5.34 28.07
N TYR A 883 17.09 -4.56 28.94
CA TYR A 883 17.65 -3.29 29.45
C TYR A 883 17.51 -3.15 30.96
N ILE A 884 18.50 -2.52 31.59
CA ILE A 884 18.37 -1.99 32.96
C ILE A 884 18.27 -0.47 32.84
N HIS A 885 17.24 0.12 33.45
CA HIS A 885 17.03 1.56 33.49
C HIS A 885 17.15 2.03 34.92
N LEU A 886 18.25 2.71 35.25
CA LEU A 886 18.31 3.54 36.44
C LEU A 886 17.76 4.92 36.09
N ILE A 887 16.53 5.19 36.51
CA ILE A 887 15.83 6.44 36.21
C ILE A 887 16.14 7.49 37.28
N ARG A 888 15.97 7.12 38.56
CA ARG A 888 16.24 7.96 39.74
C ARG A 888 16.60 7.09 40.94
N GLY A 889 17.56 7.56 41.74
CA GLY A 889 18.08 6.86 42.92
C GLY A 889 19.48 6.30 42.67
N THR A 890 19.90 5.38 43.52
CA THR A 890 21.22 4.76 43.50
C THR A 890 21.09 3.24 43.34
N LEU A 891 21.81 2.66 42.37
CA LEU A 891 21.95 1.21 42.23
C LEU A 891 23.39 0.82 42.56
N ASN A 892 23.60 0.15 43.69
CA ASN A 892 24.89 -0.37 44.13
C ASN A 892 25.05 -1.81 43.67
N THR A 893 26.07 -2.10 42.88
CA THR A 893 26.36 -3.47 42.39
C THR A 893 27.21 -4.30 43.35
N ASN A 894 27.62 -3.70 44.48
CA ASN A 894 28.81 -4.12 45.24
C ASN A 894 29.98 -4.38 44.29
#